data_AF-A0A940D047-F1
#
_entry.id   AF-A0A940D047-F1
#
_cell.length_a   1.000
_cell.length_b   1.000
_cell.length_c   1.000
_cell.angle_alpha   90.00
_cell.angle_beta   90.00
_cell.angle_gamma   90.00
#
_symmetry.space_group_name_H-M   'P 1'
#
loop_
_entity.id
_entity.type
_entity.pdbx_description
1 polymer ?
#
loop_
_entity_poly.entity_id
_entity_poly.type
_entity_poly.pdbx_seq_one_letter_code
_entity_poly.pdbx_strand_id
1 'polypeptide(L)'
;MRIIAVVWQSYYNMLYKASKGLKDLIDIEVHSARALDLDYERFEKVLKDLEKADLIFLYRSNEPIWETLEKKIKQKEIKAKVICLGHDPSYWLLSNVSTQILSKAYKYLLINGEKNLINMFKFLLKKTLNMEIDYEEPEEIPWEALYHPKAEKLFKTVDEYLSWYKNYWGERESKGTIGILFSRHYWINGNTELEDTLIKELEKKNFKVISGFAYSVKDESLGTKGSGEVVLEWFLDKKGNPRIDGFIKLISFFLGTSREKSFDSKETAFDGIEILKKLNVPCFSPVSSYYKTIEEWEKEELNLDIGWSIALPEFEGVIEPIIISAQVNGEADERKRMPIFDRIEKLVSRIERWIELKKIPSEKRRIAFVLHNNPCASVEATVGAAAHLDSLESVVQIMQKMKKAGYKVENIPESGKALVEKIMQKKAISEFRWTTVEEIVEKGGAIDFVSLEKYLEWFSELPESTQKRMCEAWGNPPGEWKEGIPPAMVYDGKIVITGLRFGNVTVHVQPKRGCAGARCDGRVCKILHDPDVPPPHQYIATYKWISKEFKAHAVVHVGTHGNLEFLPGKGVALSSACFPDISIDTIPHLYIYNPDNPPEGTIAKRRSYAVLVDHMQTVMTGSGIYDELEELERLIGEYEETKLKDPAKLHALQHLILQSLKKSNLDKEIKIKWQGKRVAISELTHKELHEIFFDSVVKEVHERLSLIRNTQIQDGMHIFGRPPEGDRRADFIYAILRYDAGKEVSLRREIAKLLGYDLKDLLQNQDKFDPKFKKSYGAILEEIDKIGKEVIKEVLKFEKQGGDKFEYQRNP
;
A
#
# COMPACT_ATOMS: atom_id res chain seq x y z
N MET A 1 -33.79 41.84 9.44
CA MET A 1 -33.66 40.91 8.29
C MET A 1 -32.92 39.68 8.76
N ARG A 2 -33.25 38.50 8.25
CA ARG A 2 -32.66 37.22 8.65
C ARG A 2 -32.08 36.50 7.43
N ILE A 3 -30.82 36.08 7.55
CA ILE A 3 -30.16 35.21 6.56
C ILE A 3 -30.03 33.81 7.16
N ILE A 4 -30.40 32.79 6.39
CA ILE A 4 -30.06 31.40 6.71
C ILE A 4 -29.07 30.91 5.66
N ALA A 5 -27.90 30.47 6.12
CA ALA A 5 -26.85 29.91 5.29
C ALA A 5 -26.66 28.42 5.59
N VAL A 6 -26.77 27.55 4.58
CA VAL A 6 -26.44 26.12 4.71
C VAL A 6 -25.31 25.82 3.74
N VAL A 7 -24.16 25.37 4.26
CA VAL A 7 -22.94 25.26 3.48
C VAL A 7 -22.18 23.98 3.76
N TRP A 8 -21.36 23.57 2.79
CA TRP A 8 -20.38 22.51 3.01
C TRP A 8 -19.45 22.85 4.18
N GLN A 9 -19.07 21.85 4.99
CA GLN A 9 -18.28 22.02 6.22
C GLN A 9 -17.00 22.85 6.01
N SER A 10 -16.38 22.74 4.84
CA SER A 10 -15.12 23.42 4.50
C SER A 10 -15.27 24.96 4.42
N TYR A 11 -16.46 25.48 4.12
CA TYR A 11 -16.75 26.92 4.12
C TYR A 11 -17.38 27.41 5.42
N TYR A 12 -17.87 26.49 6.27
CA TYR A 12 -18.60 26.82 7.49
C TYR A 12 -17.81 27.77 8.40
N ASN A 13 -16.59 27.38 8.81
CA ASN A 13 -15.83 28.13 9.81
C ASN A 13 -15.63 29.60 9.40
N MET A 14 -15.24 29.86 8.15
CA MET A 14 -15.00 31.23 7.69
C MET A 14 -16.31 32.03 7.51
N LEU A 15 -17.38 31.39 7.05
CA LEU A 15 -18.69 32.05 6.96
C LEU A 15 -19.27 32.37 8.33
N TYR A 16 -19.10 31.47 9.29
CA TYR A 16 -19.50 31.68 10.68
C TYR A 16 -18.68 32.80 11.34
N LYS A 17 -17.37 32.87 11.05
CA LYS A 17 -16.54 33.99 11.51
C LYS A 17 -16.98 35.31 10.88
N ALA A 18 -17.22 35.33 9.57
CA ALA A 18 -17.71 36.51 8.86
C ALA A 18 -19.11 36.95 9.33
N SER A 19 -19.99 36.00 9.69
CA SER A 19 -21.31 36.31 10.22
C SER A 19 -21.24 36.99 11.59
N LYS A 20 -20.32 36.56 12.48
CA LYS A 20 -20.04 37.25 13.74
C LYS A 20 -19.59 38.70 13.53
N GLY A 21 -18.83 38.98 12.47
CA GLY A 21 -18.43 40.33 12.08
C GLY A 21 -19.56 41.23 11.57
N LEU A 22 -20.74 40.65 11.27
CA LEU A 22 -21.93 41.35 10.77
C LEU A 22 -23.10 41.34 11.76
N LYS A 23 -22.92 40.80 12.97
CA LYS A 23 -23.99 40.60 13.97
C LYS A 23 -24.75 41.87 14.34
N ASP A 24 -24.08 43.03 14.32
CA ASP A 24 -24.68 44.32 14.69
C ASP A 24 -25.50 44.92 13.53
N LEU A 25 -25.32 44.39 12.32
CA LEU A 25 -26.02 44.82 11.10
C LEU A 25 -27.21 43.92 10.77
N ILE A 26 -27.03 42.60 10.89
CA ILE A 26 -28.01 41.61 10.45
C ILE A 26 -27.87 40.29 11.20
N ASP A 27 -28.99 39.58 11.37
CA ASP A 27 -29.02 38.22 11.91
C ASP A 27 -28.69 37.20 10.80
N ILE A 28 -27.57 36.50 10.96
CA ILE A 28 -27.08 35.49 10.01
C ILE A 28 -26.87 34.18 10.76
N GLU A 29 -27.71 33.21 10.47
CA GLU A 29 -27.58 31.86 10.97
C GLU A 29 -26.84 31.00 9.94
N VAL A 30 -25.68 30.49 10.32
CA VAL A 30 -24.86 29.63 9.45
C VAL A 30 -24.93 28.20 9.99
N HIS A 31 -25.20 27.25 9.10
CA HIS A 31 -25.26 25.83 9.39
C HIS A 31 -24.33 25.05 8.48
N SER A 32 -23.66 24.05 9.05
CA SER A 32 -22.97 23.03 8.28
C SER A 32 -23.97 22.00 7.76
N ALA A 33 -23.92 21.71 6.45
CA ALA A 33 -24.71 20.64 5.85
C ALA A 33 -24.48 19.29 6.55
N ARG A 34 -23.23 19.00 6.94
CA ARG A 34 -22.88 17.79 7.68
C ARG A 34 -23.48 17.76 9.08
N ALA A 35 -23.48 18.89 9.79
CA ALA A 35 -24.05 18.95 11.13
C ALA A 35 -25.57 18.71 11.11
N LEU A 36 -26.26 19.22 10.09
CA LEU A 36 -27.68 18.98 9.87
C LEU A 36 -27.97 17.53 9.46
N ASP A 37 -27.11 16.90 8.65
CA ASP A 37 -27.24 15.49 8.28
C ASP A 37 -27.13 14.54 9.48
N LEU A 38 -26.35 14.91 10.49
CA LEU A 38 -26.17 14.15 11.73
C LEU A 38 -27.25 14.42 12.79
N ASP A 39 -28.06 15.47 12.62
CA ASP A 39 -29.07 15.92 13.58
C ASP A 39 -30.38 16.25 12.86
N TYR A 40 -31.21 15.21 12.68
CA TYR A 40 -32.46 15.31 11.94
C TYR A 40 -33.47 16.29 12.57
N GLU A 41 -33.55 16.35 13.90
CA GLU A 41 -34.46 17.28 14.59
C GLU A 41 -34.07 18.73 14.33
N ARG A 42 -32.77 19.01 14.36
CA ARG A 42 -32.25 20.34 14.00
C ARG A 42 -32.46 20.64 12.53
N PHE A 43 -32.26 19.67 11.63
CA PHE A 43 -32.53 19.85 10.20
C PHE A 43 -34.01 20.21 9.94
N GLU A 44 -34.95 19.52 10.55
CA GLU A 44 -36.38 19.84 10.49
C GLU A 44 -36.70 21.26 10.99
N LYS A 45 -36.02 21.71 12.06
CA LYS A 45 -36.15 23.09 12.54
C LYS A 45 -35.64 24.09 11.50
N VAL A 46 -34.47 23.84 10.90
CA VAL A 46 -33.91 24.71 9.85
C VAL A 46 -34.86 24.79 8.66
N LEU A 47 -35.43 23.66 8.20
CA LEU A 47 -36.40 23.64 7.10
C LEU A 47 -37.62 24.53 7.35
N LYS A 48 -38.12 24.58 8.59
CA LYS A 48 -39.23 25.48 8.99
C LYS A 48 -38.78 26.93 9.04
N ASP A 49 -37.56 27.20 9.48
CA ASP A 49 -37.05 28.55 9.59
C ASP A 49 -36.70 29.19 8.23
N LEU A 50 -36.50 28.40 7.17
CA LEU A 50 -36.35 28.90 5.80
C LEU A 50 -37.54 29.78 5.35
N GLU A 51 -38.75 29.52 5.84
CA GLU A 51 -39.95 30.33 5.53
C GLU A 51 -39.89 31.75 6.11
N LYS A 52 -39.08 31.95 7.15
CA LYS A 52 -38.91 33.23 7.86
C LYS A 52 -37.67 34.00 7.40
N ALA A 53 -36.88 33.44 6.47
CA ALA A 53 -35.67 34.08 5.97
C ALA A 53 -35.98 35.16 4.92
N ASP A 54 -35.21 36.23 4.91
CA ASP A 54 -35.22 37.23 3.83
C ASP A 54 -34.27 36.82 2.70
N LEU A 55 -33.17 36.14 3.07
CA LEU A 55 -32.15 35.61 2.16
C LEU A 55 -31.74 34.20 2.59
N ILE A 56 -31.67 33.28 1.65
CA ILE A 56 -31.16 31.92 1.83
C ILE A 56 -29.88 31.80 1.00
N PHE A 57 -28.78 31.48 1.66
CA PHE A 57 -27.47 31.27 1.01
C PHE A 57 -27.07 29.81 1.11
N LEU A 58 -26.80 29.17 -0.02
CA LEU A 58 -26.47 27.76 -0.09
C LEU A 58 -25.14 27.57 -0.81
N TYR A 59 -24.30 26.70 -0.26
CA TYR A 59 -23.21 26.10 -0.99
C TYR A 59 -23.42 24.59 -1.04
N ARG A 60 -23.94 24.09 -2.16
CA ARG A 60 -24.38 22.72 -2.34
C ARG A 60 -23.19 21.75 -2.37
N SER A 61 -23.27 20.77 -1.47
CA SER A 61 -22.40 19.60 -1.41
C SER A 61 -23.22 18.32 -1.65
N ASN A 62 -22.71 17.15 -1.27
CA ASN A 62 -23.28 15.86 -1.65
C ASN A 62 -23.99 15.12 -0.51
N GLU A 63 -24.19 15.76 0.64
CA GLU A 63 -24.90 15.18 1.78
C GLU A 63 -26.39 14.90 1.44
N PRO A 64 -27.00 13.83 1.97
CA PRO A 64 -28.38 13.44 1.68
C PRO A 64 -29.43 14.54 1.92
N ILE A 65 -29.20 15.43 2.89
CA ILE A 65 -30.12 16.52 3.23
C ILE A 65 -30.46 17.46 2.05
N TRP A 66 -29.58 17.56 1.04
CA TRP A 66 -29.73 18.50 -0.06
C TRP A 66 -30.97 18.21 -0.90
N GLU A 67 -31.36 16.95 -1.08
CA GLU A 67 -32.57 16.62 -1.83
C GLU A 67 -33.84 17.17 -1.16
N THR A 68 -33.93 17.03 0.16
CA THR A 68 -35.06 17.53 0.95
C THR A 68 -35.06 19.05 1.01
N LEU A 69 -33.88 19.65 1.21
CA LEU A 69 -33.71 21.11 1.24
C LEU A 69 -34.13 21.74 -0.10
N GLU A 70 -33.71 21.16 -1.23
CA GLU A 70 -34.07 21.63 -2.57
C GLU A 70 -35.57 21.50 -2.85
N LYS A 71 -36.20 20.41 -2.42
CA LYS A 71 -37.66 20.24 -2.53
C LYS A 71 -38.40 21.32 -1.76
N LYS A 72 -37.99 21.62 -0.51
CA LYS A 72 -38.61 22.67 0.31
C LYS A 72 -38.45 24.06 -0.33
N ILE A 73 -37.27 24.36 -0.89
CA ILE A 73 -37.02 25.64 -1.56
C ILE A 73 -37.85 25.83 -2.83
N LYS A 74 -38.11 24.75 -3.58
CA LYS A 74 -38.95 24.79 -4.79
C LYS A 74 -40.45 24.92 -4.49
N GLN A 75 -40.89 24.75 -3.24
CA GLN A 75 -42.29 24.98 -2.86
C GLN A 75 -42.61 26.48 -2.88
N LYS A 76 -43.82 26.86 -3.31
CA LYS A 76 -44.26 28.26 -3.49
C LYS A 76 -44.34 29.09 -2.18
N GLU A 77 -43.94 28.51 -1.05
CA GLU A 77 -43.99 29.12 0.28
C GLU A 77 -42.74 29.97 0.59
N ILE A 78 -41.62 29.75 -0.11
CA ILE A 78 -40.38 30.50 0.13
C ILE A 78 -40.42 31.84 -0.64
N LYS A 79 -40.57 32.93 0.12
CA LYS A 79 -40.52 34.31 -0.39
C LYS A 79 -39.11 34.92 -0.39
N ALA A 80 -38.15 34.25 0.25
CA ALA A 80 -36.77 34.69 0.37
C ALA A 80 -36.05 34.80 -0.98
N LYS A 81 -35.03 35.64 -1.04
CA LYS A 81 -34.04 35.58 -2.12
C LYS A 81 -33.15 34.35 -1.91
N VAL A 82 -32.98 33.52 -2.94
CA VAL A 82 -32.22 32.28 -2.87
C VAL A 82 -30.96 32.41 -3.73
N ILE A 83 -29.82 32.16 -3.11
CA ILE A 83 -28.51 32.09 -3.75
C ILE A 83 -27.97 30.70 -3.49
N CYS A 84 -27.93 29.87 -4.52
CA CYS A 84 -27.32 28.55 -4.47
C CYS A 84 -26.06 28.56 -5.32
N LEU A 85 -24.93 28.27 -4.68
CA LEU A 85 -23.63 28.12 -5.30
C LEU A 85 -23.15 26.67 -5.09
N GLY A 86 -22.10 26.29 -5.80
CA GLY A 86 -21.49 24.97 -5.69
C GLY A 86 -20.41 24.78 -6.75
N HIS A 87 -19.72 23.64 -6.68
CA HIS A 87 -18.66 23.31 -7.63
C HIS A 87 -19.20 23.07 -9.04
N ASP A 88 -20.39 22.50 -9.17
CA ASP A 88 -21.11 22.36 -10.44
C ASP A 88 -22.03 23.58 -10.65
N PRO A 89 -21.85 24.35 -11.74
CA PRO A 89 -22.74 25.44 -12.11
C PRO A 89 -24.21 25.04 -12.26
N SER A 90 -24.52 23.75 -12.51
CA SER A 90 -25.90 23.26 -12.59
C SER A 90 -26.69 23.52 -11.30
N TYR A 91 -26.02 23.53 -10.15
CA TYR A 91 -26.64 23.82 -8.85
C TYR A 91 -27.12 25.26 -8.72
N TRP A 92 -26.56 26.17 -9.53
CA TRP A 92 -26.90 27.58 -9.48
C TRP A 92 -28.32 27.85 -9.97
N LEU A 93 -28.92 26.91 -10.71
CA LEU A 93 -30.29 26.95 -11.22
C LEU A 93 -31.35 26.99 -10.09
N LEU A 94 -31.01 26.64 -8.86
CA LEU A 94 -31.90 26.79 -7.71
C LEU A 94 -32.06 28.26 -7.27
N SER A 95 -31.14 29.14 -7.70
CA SER A 95 -31.15 30.56 -7.33
C SER A 95 -32.27 31.34 -8.02
N ASN A 96 -32.80 32.37 -7.35
CA ASN A 96 -33.85 33.25 -7.90
C ASN A 96 -33.37 34.71 -8.10
N VAL A 97 -32.05 34.91 -8.24
CA VAL A 97 -31.39 36.20 -8.49
C VAL A 97 -30.64 36.19 -9.82
N SER A 98 -30.16 37.36 -10.28
CA SER A 98 -29.46 37.46 -11.56
C SER A 98 -28.12 36.71 -11.56
N THR A 99 -27.72 36.21 -12.73
CA THR A 99 -26.44 35.49 -12.93
C THR A 99 -25.21 36.34 -12.59
N GLN A 100 -25.29 37.66 -12.79
CA GLN A 100 -24.23 38.60 -12.39
C GLN A 100 -24.01 38.62 -10.87
N ILE A 101 -25.09 38.54 -10.08
CA ILE A 101 -25.00 38.45 -8.62
C ILE A 101 -24.36 37.12 -8.22
N LEU A 102 -24.79 36.01 -8.84
CA LEU A 102 -24.24 34.67 -8.56
C LEU A 102 -22.76 34.59 -8.88
N SER A 103 -22.35 35.05 -10.06
CA SER A 103 -20.95 35.03 -10.49
C SER A 103 -20.05 35.84 -9.56
N LYS A 104 -20.50 37.03 -9.13
CA LYS A 104 -19.72 37.86 -8.21
C LYS A 104 -19.68 37.28 -6.79
N ALA A 105 -20.80 36.75 -6.28
CA ALA A 105 -20.83 36.04 -5.00
C ALA A 105 -19.91 34.81 -5.01
N TYR A 106 -19.93 34.04 -6.09
CA TYR A 106 -19.02 32.91 -6.29
C TYR A 106 -17.56 33.35 -6.31
N LYS A 107 -17.23 34.50 -6.92
CA LYS A 107 -15.87 35.05 -6.91
C LYS A 107 -15.38 35.37 -5.48
N TYR A 108 -16.19 36.02 -4.65
CA TYR A 108 -15.83 36.23 -3.23
C TYR A 108 -15.60 34.90 -2.51
N LEU A 109 -16.49 33.93 -2.72
CA LEU A 109 -16.42 32.63 -2.05
C LEU A 109 -15.19 31.82 -2.49
N LEU A 110 -14.86 31.85 -3.79
CA LEU A 110 -13.73 31.14 -4.39
C LEU A 110 -12.39 31.70 -3.89
N ILE A 111 -12.25 33.03 -3.84
CA ILE A 111 -11.05 33.66 -3.28
C ILE A 111 -10.99 33.41 -1.77
N ASN A 112 -12.16 33.44 -1.11
CA ASN A 112 -12.39 33.20 0.32
C ASN A 112 -11.69 34.26 1.20
N GLY A 113 -11.67 34.05 2.52
CA GLY A 113 -11.11 34.97 3.51
C GLY A 113 -12.18 35.85 4.16
N GLU A 114 -11.98 36.15 5.45
CA GLU A 114 -12.98 36.81 6.30
C GLU A 114 -13.51 38.12 5.70
N LYS A 115 -12.60 39.00 5.27
CA LYS A 115 -12.96 40.30 4.66
C LYS A 115 -13.74 40.14 3.36
N ASN A 116 -13.38 39.15 2.53
CA ASN A 116 -14.10 38.85 1.30
C ASN A 116 -15.50 38.30 1.58
N LEU A 117 -15.67 37.41 2.57
CA LEU A 117 -17.00 36.88 2.91
C LEU A 117 -17.89 37.92 3.59
N ILE A 118 -17.32 38.81 4.42
CA ILE A 118 -18.05 39.97 4.95
C ILE A 118 -18.54 40.85 3.80
N ASN A 119 -17.66 41.21 2.86
CA ASN A 119 -18.03 42.02 1.69
C ASN A 119 -19.00 41.28 0.75
N MET A 120 -18.93 39.96 0.65
CA MET A 120 -19.91 39.14 -0.06
C MET A 120 -21.30 39.34 0.54
N PHE A 121 -21.46 39.18 1.86
CA PHE A 121 -22.76 39.40 2.50
C PHE A 121 -23.24 40.83 2.33
N LYS A 122 -22.38 41.85 2.50
CA LYS A 122 -22.75 43.26 2.24
C LYS A 122 -23.20 43.49 0.79
N PHE A 123 -22.49 42.92 -0.18
CA PHE A 123 -22.84 42.95 -1.60
C PHE A 123 -24.21 42.33 -1.84
N LEU A 124 -24.47 41.15 -1.28
CA LEU A 124 -25.75 40.46 -1.40
C LEU A 124 -26.87 41.30 -0.79
N LEU A 125 -26.69 41.85 0.41
CA LEU A 125 -27.68 42.70 1.07
C LEU A 125 -28.04 43.95 0.25
N LYS A 126 -27.04 44.63 -0.33
CA LYS A 126 -27.27 45.78 -1.21
C LYS A 126 -28.02 45.39 -2.48
N LYS A 127 -27.66 44.26 -3.11
CA LYS A 127 -28.19 43.89 -4.43
C LYS A 127 -29.47 43.08 -4.42
N THR A 128 -29.78 42.38 -3.34
CA THR A 128 -30.96 41.51 -3.25
C THR A 128 -32.03 42.06 -2.32
N LEU A 129 -31.64 42.74 -1.22
CA LEU A 129 -32.54 43.30 -0.21
C LEU A 129 -32.57 44.84 -0.20
N ASN A 130 -31.85 45.51 -1.11
CA ASN A 130 -31.78 46.97 -1.25
C ASN A 130 -31.39 47.70 0.05
N MET A 131 -30.52 47.10 0.86
CA MET A 131 -29.97 47.78 2.03
C MET A 131 -28.94 48.85 1.62
N GLU A 132 -29.02 50.03 2.23
CA GLU A 132 -28.02 51.10 2.12
C GLU A 132 -26.75 50.71 2.89
N ILE A 133 -25.86 49.96 2.25
CA ILE A 133 -24.57 49.52 2.79
C ILE A 133 -23.47 49.56 1.74
N ASP A 134 -22.25 49.90 2.11
CA ASP A 134 -21.11 49.83 1.19
C ASP A 134 -20.39 48.49 1.27
N TYR A 135 -19.92 48.03 0.12
CA TYR A 135 -19.13 46.81 -0.03
C TYR A 135 -17.94 47.08 -0.94
N GLU A 136 -16.83 46.41 -0.68
CA GLU A 136 -15.60 46.47 -1.50
C GLU A 136 -15.56 45.31 -2.49
N GLU A 137 -14.88 45.46 -3.63
CA GLU A 137 -14.60 44.34 -4.56
C GLU A 137 -13.79 43.22 -3.89
N PRO A 138 -13.83 41.96 -4.40
CA PRO A 138 -13.05 40.87 -3.84
C PRO A 138 -11.55 41.20 -3.81
N GLU A 139 -10.96 41.17 -2.63
CA GLU A 139 -9.53 41.36 -2.40
C GLU A 139 -8.77 40.10 -2.82
N GLU A 140 -7.75 40.27 -3.66
CA GLU A 140 -6.91 39.16 -4.10
C GLU A 140 -6.07 38.60 -2.94
N ILE A 141 -6.17 37.28 -2.74
CA ILE A 141 -5.39 36.57 -1.73
C ILE A 141 -4.53 35.53 -2.47
N PRO A 142 -3.21 35.45 -2.19
CA PRO A 142 -2.30 34.55 -2.90
C PRO A 142 -2.82 33.12 -3.00
N TRP A 143 -2.68 32.51 -4.19
CA TRP A 143 -3.02 31.11 -4.43
C TRP A 143 -1.95 30.15 -3.90
N GLU A 144 -0.70 30.60 -3.93
CA GLU A 144 0.42 29.93 -3.33
C GLU A 144 1.36 30.94 -2.66
N ALA A 145 1.91 30.56 -1.51
CA ALA A 145 2.93 31.34 -0.82
C ALA A 145 3.69 30.48 0.19
N LEU A 146 4.91 30.88 0.49
CA LEU A 146 5.70 30.32 1.58
C LEU A 146 5.25 30.94 2.90
N TYR A 147 5.17 30.08 3.92
CA TYR A 147 4.57 30.35 5.21
C TYR A 147 5.48 29.89 6.36
N HIS A 148 5.47 30.64 7.46
CA HIS A 148 6.04 30.23 8.74
C HIS A 148 5.27 30.89 9.88
N PRO A 149 4.93 30.18 10.98
CA PRO A 149 4.17 30.74 12.11
C PRO A 149 4.85 31.89 12.88
N LYS A 150 6.12 32.16 12.56
CA LYS A 150 6.94 33.22 13.19
C LYS A 150 7.22 34.39 12.24
N ALA A 151 6.78 34.28 10.99
CA ALA A 151 6.87 35.37 10.04
C ALA A 151 5.59 36.22 10.11
N GLU A 152 5.73 37.54 10.14
CA GLU A 152 4.60 38.48 10.12
C GLU A 152 3.96 38.63 8.72
N LYS A 153 4.62 38.09 7.69
CA LYS A 153 4.19 38.17 6.30
C LYS A 153 4.37 36.85 5.56
N LEU A 154 3.64 36.70 4.47
CA LEU A 154 3.86 35.66 3.47
C LEU A 154 5.02 36.03 2.53
N PHE A 155 5.66 35.02 1.95
CA PHE A 155 6.73 35.20 0.97
C PHE A 155 6.30 34.64 -0.39
N LYS A 156 6.48 35.43 -1.45
CA LYS A 156 6.11 35.03 -2.81
C LYS A 156 7.19 34.21 -3.50
N THR A 157 8.45 34.37 -3.06
CA THR A 157 9.59 33.67 -3.64
C THR A 157 10.41 32.96 -2.56
N VAL A 158 11.08 31.89 -2.98
CA VAL A 158 11.95 31.09 -2.11
C VAL A 158 13.13 31.91 -1.61
N ASP A 159 13.69 32.79 -2.45
CA ASP A 159 14.86 33.59 -2.09
C ASP A 159 14.53 34.61 -0.99
N GLU A 160 13.32 35.21 -1.02
CA GLU A 160 12.82 36.06 0.07
C GLU A 160 12.64 35.27 1.37
N TYR A 161 12.02 34.08 1.28
CA TYR A 161 11.82 33.20 2.44
C TYR A 161 13.15 32.78 3.06
N LEU A 162 14.10 32.30 2.26
CA LEU A 162 15.41 31.85 2.73
C LEU A 162 16.23 32.97 3.34
N SER A 163 16.10 34.20 2.82
CA SER A 163 16.76 35.38 3.39
C SER A 163 16.23 35.70 4.79
N TRP A 164 14.91 35.68 4.97
CA TRP A 164 14.29 35.81 6.29
C TRP A 164 14.63 34.63 7.21
N TYR A 165 14.51 33.41 6.71
CA TYR A 165 14.74 32.19 7.47
C TYR A 165 16.19 32.09 7.95
N LYS A 166 17.17 32.58 7.18
CA LYS A 166 18.57 32.68 7.61
C LYS A 166 18.72 33.53 8.87
N ASN A 167 18.03 34.67 8.95
CA ASN A 167 18.07 35.54 10.12
C ASN A 167 17.32 34.93 11.31
N TYR A 168 16.18 34.30 11.07
CA TYR A 168 15.41 33.58 12.09
C TYR A 168 16.17 32.35 12.64
N TRP A 169 16.84 31.61 11.77
CA TRP A 169 17.61 30.41 12.14
C TRP A 169 18.89 30.77 12.88
N GLY A 170 19.56 31.85 12.47
CA GLY A 170 20.82 32.30 13.05
C GLY A 170 21.94 31.28 12.84
N GLU A 171 22.75 31.07 13.89
CA GLU A 171 23.91 30.16 13.88
C GLU A 171 23.57 28.73 14.32
N ARG A 172 22.28 28.40 14.49
CA ARG A 172 21.86 27.04 14.88
C ARG A 172 22.39 26.00 13.88
N GLU A 173 22.96 24.92 14.39
CA GLU A 173 23.32 23.78 13.54
C GLU A 173 22.06 23.13 12.95
N SER A 174 22.18 22.55 11.75
CA SER A 174 21.08 21.89 11.08
C SER A 174 21.45 20.49 10.62
N LYS A 175 20.58 19.53 10.95
CA LYS A 175 20.66 18.15 10.47
C LYS A 175 20.21 18.00 9.03
N GLY A 176 19.60 19.02 8.43
CA GLY A 176 19.04 19.00 7.08
C GLY A 176 17.84 19.94 6.94
N THR A 177 17.31 20.02 5.72
CA THR A 177 16.14 20.87 5.41
C THR A 177 14.94 19.99 5.03
N ILE A 178 13.76 20.26 5.59
CA ILE A 178 12.52 19.55 5.25
C ILE A 178 11.58 20.51 4.51
N GLY A 179 11.07 20.08 3.36
CA GLY A 179 10.04 20.78 2.62
C GLY A 179 8.64 20.38 3.09
N ILE A 180 7.72 21.32 3.25
CA ILE A 180 6.31 21.04 3.57
C ILE A 180 5.42 21.75 2.55
N LEU A 181 4.53 20.99 1.93
CA LEU A 181 3.46 21.55 1.10
C LEU A 181 2.10 21.16 1.68
N PHE A 182 1.26 22.16 1.94
CA PHE A 182 -0.10 21.96 2.45
C PHE A 182 -1.13 22.75 1.64
N SER A 183 -2.41 22.46 1.87
CA SER A 183 -3.49 23.11 1.12
C SER A 183 -3.70 24.55 1.59
N ARG A 184 -3.83 25.49 0.63
CA ARG A 184 -4.26 26.88 0.88
C ARG A 184 -5.51 26.96 1.75
N HIS A 185 -6.39 25.96 1.61
CA HIS A 185 -7.63 25.84 2.37
C HIS A 185 -7.44 25.98 3.89
N TYR A 186 -6.38 25.40 4.45
CA TYR A 186 -6.15 25.45 5.89
C TYR A 186 -5.65 26.82 6.36
N TRP A 187 -4.73 27.41 5.59
CA TRP A 187 -4.21 28.75 5.88
C TRP A 187 -5.31 29.81 5.81
N ILE A 188 -6.09 29.83 4.72
CA ILE A 188 -7.12 30.86 4.55
C ILE A 188 -8.22 30.78 5.60
N ASN A 189 -8.50 29.57 6.10
CA ASN A 189 -9.48 29.34 7.15
C ASN A 189 -8.93 29.55 8.58
N GLY A 190 -7.65 29.90 8.73
CA GLY A 190 -7.00 30.07 10.03
C GLY A 190 -6.93 28.77 10.83
N ASN A 191 -6.77 27.63 10.16
CA ASN A 191 -6.73 26.28 10.72
C ASN A 191 -5.36 25.63 10.46
N THR A 192 -4.30 26.30 10.89
CA THR A 192 -2.88 25.95 10.64
C THR A 192 -2.19 25.30 11.83
N GLU A 193 -2.93 24.94 12.89
CA GLU A 193 -2.38 24.40 14.13
C GLU A 193 -1.54 23.15 13.89
N LEU A 194 -1.91 22.32 12.92
CA LEU A 194 -1.12 21.17 12.49
C LEU A 194 0.22 21.61 11.90
N GLU A 195 0.21 22.47 10.89
CA GLU A 195 1.43 22.95 10.23
C GLU A 195 2.37 23.64 11.23
N ASP A 196 1.81 24.48 12.10
CA ASP A 196 2.58 25.22 13.10
C ASP A 196 3.27 24.27 14.09
N THR A 197 2.55 23.24 14.53
CA THR A 197 3.08 22.20 15.41
C THR A 197 4.15 21.37 14.71
N LEU A 198 3.91 20.96 13.46
CA LEU A 198 4.85 20.15 12.68
C LEU A 198 6.15 20.91 12.39
N ILE A 199 6.06 22.19 11.98
CA ILE A 199 7.21 23.08 11.78
C ILE A 199 8.00 23.16 13.08
N LYS A 200 7.33 23.45 14.20
CA LYS A 200 7.97 23.58 15.52
C LYS A 200 8.71 22.30 15.94
N GLU A 201 8.09 21.12 15.78
CA GLU A 201 8.72 19.85 16.19
C GLU A 201 9.90 19.47 15.28
N LEU A 202 9.86 19.79 13.98
CA LEU A 202 11.01 19.65 13.08
C LEU A 202 12.17 20.56 13.48
N GLU A 203 11.90 21.83 13.78
CA GLU A 203 12.91 22.79 14.21
C GLU A 203 13.54 22.44 15.55
N LYS A 204 12.73 21.95 16.51
CA LYS A 204 13.19 21.42 17.80
C LYS A 204 14.15 20.23 17.63
N LYS A 205 14.01 19.47 16.54
CA LYS A 205 14.92 18.38 16.15
C LYS A 205 16.12 18.84 15.31
N ASN A 206 16.31 20.16 15.16
CA ASN A 206 17.35 20.83 14.38
C ASN A 206 17.23 20.62 12.86
N PHE A 207 16.02 20.48 12.34
CA PHE A 207 15.77 20.58 10.90
C PHE A 207 15.38 22.01 10.53
N LYS A 208 15.96 22.53 9.43
CA LYS A 208 15.43 23.72 8.78
C LYS A 208 14.15 23.35 8.05
N VAL A 209 13.21 24.27 7.93
CA VAL A 209 11.94 24.00 7.25
C VAL A 209 11.73 25.01 6.12
N ILE A 210 11.29 24.52 4.96
CA ILE A 210 10.74 25.35 3.88
C ILE A 210 9.28 24.92 3.75
N SER A 211 8.35 25.73 4.26
CA SER A 211 6.93 25.42 4.27
C SER A 211 6.14 26.42 3.45
N GLY A 212 5.10 25.97 2.77
CA GLY A 212 4.19 26.84 2.05
C GLY A 212 2.89 26.13 1.67
N PHE A 213 1.90 26.92 1.28
CA PHE A 213 0.63 26.42 0.80
C PHE A 213 0.46 26.64 -0.69
N ALA A 214 -0.32 25.79 -1.34
CA ALA A 214 -0.73 25.98 -2.73
C ALA A 214 -2.21 25.67 -2.93
N TYR A 215 -2.77 26.19 -4.02
CA TYR A 215 -4.03 25.71 -4.57
C TYR A 215 -3.76 24.38 -5.29
N SER A 216 -4.43 23.31 -4.87
CA SER A 216 -4.06 21.94 -5.26
C SER A 216 -4.18 21.64 -6.76
N VAL A 217 -4.93 22.46 -7.52
CA VAL A 217 -5.26 22.24 -8.92
C VAL A 217 -4.81 23.44 -9.76
N LYS A 218 -4.10 23.16 -10.87
CA LYS A 218 -3.76 24.19 -11.85
C LYS A 218 -5.02 24.73 -12.56
N ASP A 219 -5.22 26.03 -12.52
CA ASP A 219 -6.29 26.76 -13.20
C ASP A 219 -5.76 28.09 -13.77
N GLU A 220 -5.57 28.12 -15.09
CA GLU A 220 -5.05 29.31 -15.79
C GLU A 220 -5.98 30.52 -15.68
N SER A 221 -7.30 30.30 -15.55
CA SER A 221 -8.27 31.40 -15.41
C SER A 221 -8.17 32.12 -14.07
N LEU A 222 -7.65 31.43 -13.05
CA LEU A 222 -7.38 31.98 -11.73
C LEU A 222 -5.92 32.43 -11.56
N GLY A 223 -5.06 32.09 -12.53
CA GLY A 223 -3.62 32.31 -12.45
C GLY A 223 -2.93 31.44 -11.40
N THR A 224 -3.50 30.27 -11.06
CA THR A 224 -2.91 29.37 -10.05
C THR A 224 -1.82 28.49 -10.69
N LYS A 225 -0.77 28.21 -9.93
CA LYS A 225 0.22 27.19 -10.30
C LYS A 225 -0.26 25.79 -9.93
N GLY A 226 0.20 24.78 -10.66
CA GLY A 226 0.00 23.38 -10.25
C GLY A 226 0.83 23.05 -9.01
N SER A 227 0.32 22.19 -8.12
CA SER A 227 1.06 21.77 -6.91
C SER A 227 2.43 21.17 -7.24
N GLY A 228 2.54 20.38 -8.32
CA GLY A 228 3.82 19.89 -8.84
C GLY A 228 4.78 20.98 -9.31
N GLU A 229 4.28 22.04 -9.96
CA GLU A 229 5.11 23.19 -10.39
C GLU A 229 5.66 23.93 -9.16
N VAL A 230 4.82 24.13 -8.14
CA VAL A 230 5.20 24.73 -6.86
C VAL A 230 6.29 23.90 -6.15
N VAL A 231 6.15 22.57 -6.12
CA VAL A 231 7.16 21.65 -5.55
C VAL A 231 8.51 21.83 -6.24
N LEU A 232 8.53 21.82 -7.58
CA LEU A 232 9.78 21.96 -8.33
C LEU A 232 10.41 23.35 -8.14
N GLU A 233 9.61 24.42 -8.17
CA GLU A 233 10.09 25.79 -7.97
C GLU A 233 10.67 26.00 -6.57
N TRP A 234 10.01 25.47 -5.55
CA TRP A 234 10.39 25.73 -4.16
C TRP A 234 11.50 24.86 -3.65
N PHE A 235 11.54 23.61 -4.10
CA PHE A 235 12.42 22.60 -3.52
C PHE A 235 13.57 22.20 -4.43
N LEU A 236 13.65 22.68 -5.67
CA LEU A 236 14.84 22.60 -6.51
C LEU A 236 15.55 23.95 -6.63
N ASP A 237 16.87 23.91 -6.72
CA ASP A 237 17.68 25.07 -7.09
C ASP A 237 17.65 25.31 -8.61
N LYS A 238 18.25 26.42 -9.06
CA LYS A 238 18.31 26.78 -10.48
C LYS A 238 19.11 25.78 -11.33
N LYS A 239 19.87 24.86 -10.72
CA LYS A 239 20.64 23.81 -11.38
C LYS A 239 19.90 22.46 -11.35
N GLY A 240 18.71 22.39 -10.76
CA GLY A 240 17.92 21.18 -10.62
C GLY A 240 18.31 20.30 -9.43
N ASN A 241 19.15 20.78 -8.50
CA ASN A 241 19.48 20.02 -7.29
C ASN A 241 18.44 20.27 -6.19
N PRO A 242 18.13 19.28 -5.35
CA PRO A 242 17.21 19.47 -4.24
C PRO A 242 17.77 20.41 -3.17
N ARG A 243 16.96 21.39 -2.75
CA ARG A 243 17.19 22.29 -1.60
C ARG A 243 16.85 21.63 -0.26
N ILE A 244 16.12 20.52 -0.32
CA ILE A 244 15.60 19.79 0.84
C ILE A 244 16.18 18.37 0.88
N ASP A 245 16.15 17.77 2.07
CA ASP A 245 16.58 16.41 2.34
C ASP A 245 15.41 15.42 2.44
N GLY A 246 14.20 15.92 2.69
CA GLY A 246 12.95 15.15 2.73
C GLY A 246 11.74 16.06 2.51
N PHE A 247 10.66 15.50 2.00
CA PHE A 247 9.45 16.24 1.61
C PHE A 247 8.22 15.70 2.34
N ILE A 248 7.47 16.57 3.03
CA ILE A 248 6.18 16.24 3.64
C ILE A 248 5.07 16.82 2.76
N LYS A 249 4.29 15.92 2.17
CA LYS A 249 3.12 16.20 1.36
C LYS A 249 1.87 16.11 2.22
N LEU A 250 1.26 17.25 2.54
CA LEU A 250 -0.02 17.34 3.28
C LEU A 250 -1.21 17.59 2.34
N ILE A 251 -1.00 17.53 1.03
CA ILE A 251 -2.06 17.57 0.02
C ILE A 251 -2.36 16.14 -0.41
N SER A 252 -3.63 15.72 -0.28
CA SER A 252 -4.06 14.34 -0.59
C SER A 252 -4.07 14.02 -2.09
N PHE A 253 -4.26 15.02 -2.95
CA PHE A 253 -4.30 14.84 -4.41
C PHE A 253 -2.90 14.64 -5.01
N PHE A 254 -2.83 14.04 -6.20
CA PHE A 254 -1.59 13.89 -6.95
C PHE A 254 -0.98 15.23 -7.34
N LEU A 255 0.36 15.30 -7.35
CA LEU A 255 1.09 16.51 -7.73
C LEU A 255 0.90 16.88 -9.22
N GLY A 256 0.56 15.89 -10.06
CA GLY A 256 0.22 16.06 -11.47
C GLY A 256 -1.20 16.56 -11.77
N THR A 257 -2.02 16.80 -10.74
CA THR A 257 -3.44 17.15 -10.93
C THR A 257 -3.61 18.50 -11.64
N SER A 258 -4.49 18.53 -12.64
CA SER A 258 -4.89 19.73 -13.39
C SER A 258 -6.37 19.67 -13.73
N ARG A 259 -6.98 20.80 -14.13
CA ARG A 259 -8.41 20.86 -14.45
C ARG A 259 -8.83 19.96 -15.62
N GLU A 260 -7.90 19.64 -16.53
CA GLU A 260 -8.15 18.82 -17.73
C GLU A 260 -7.92 17.32 -17.51
N LYS A 261 -7.28 16.92 -16.40
CA LYS A 261 -6.96 15.52 -16.10
C LYS A 261 -7.75 15.05 -14.88
N SER A 262 -8.28 13.82 -14.93
CA SER A 262 -8.90 13.23 -13.74
C SER A 262 -7.88 13.10 -12.62
N PHE A 263 -8.26 13.50 -11.42
CA PHE A 263 -7.38 13.53 -10.25
C PHE A 263 -6.96 12.12 -9.77
N ASP A 264 -7.64 11.07 -10.24
CA ASP A 264 -7.43 9.66 -9.90
C ASP A 264 -6.94 8.82 -11.08
N SER A 265 -6.58 9.45 -12.20
CA SER A 265 -6.10 8.73 -13.38
C SER A 265 -4.68 8.19 -13.18
N LYS A 266 -4.37 7.08 -13.86
CA LYS A 266 -3.03 6.49 -13.86
C LYS A 266 -1.99 7.46 -14.42
N GLU A 267 -2.34 8.19 -15.47
CA GLU A 267 -1.48 9.20 -16.09
C GLU A 267 -1.13 10.32 -15.12
N THR A 268 -2.11 10.82 -14.36
CA THR A 268 -1.90 11.87 -13.34
C THR A 268 -0.97 11.39 -12.22
N ALA A 269 -1.10 10.13 -11.78
CA ALA A 269 -0.18 9.54 -10.82
C ALA A 269 1.25 9.45 -11.39
N PHE A 270 1.40 9.03 -12.65
CA PHE A 270 2.70 8.98 -13.33
C PHE A 270 3.39 10.35 -13.40
N ASP A 271 2.65 11.40 -13.73
CA ASP A 271 3.19 12.77 -13.72
C ASP A 271 3.71 13.16 -12.33
N GLY A 272 2.97 12.80 -11.27
CA GLY A 272 3.40 12.97 -9.87
C GLY A 272 4.68 12.22 -9.55
N ILE A 273 4.80 10.96 -9.98
CA ILE A 273 6.01 10.13 -9.82
C ILE A 273 7.22 10.81 -10.48
N GLU A 274 7.07 11.34 -11.69
CA GLU A 274 8.18 12.02 -12.39
C GLU A 274 8.63 13.31 -11.69
N ILE A 275 7.70 14.04 -11.05
CA ILE A 275 8.05 15.19 -10.20
C ILE A 275 8.85 14.73 -8.97
N LEU A 276 8.38 13.69 -8.27
CA LEU A 276 9.07 13.17 -7.09
C LEU A 276 10.44 12.56 -7.41
N LYS A 277 10.59 11.92 -8.57
CA LYS A 277 11.90 11.43 -9.06
C LYS A 277 12.90 12.55 -9.30
N LYS A 278 12.46 13.71 -9.84
CA LYS A 278 13.32 14.89 -10.00
C LYS A 278 13.78 15.44 -8.66
N LEU A 279 12.92 15.40 -7.64
CA LEU A 279 13.25 15.81 -6.28
C LEU A 279 14.24 14.87 -5.60
N ASN A 280 14.10 13.56 -5.83
CA ASN A 280 15.00 12.49 -5.38
C ASN A 280 15.30 12.53 -3.85
N VAL A 281 14.25 12.69 -3.05
CA VAL A 281 14.29 12.64 -1.58
C VAL A 281 13.17 11.75 -1.04
N PRO A 282 13.28 11.23 0.20
CA PRO A 282 12.16 10.57 0.87
C PRO A 282 10.93 11.50 0.92
N CYS A 283 9.79 10.99 0.44
CA CYS A 283 8.54 11.73 0.35
C CYS A 283 7.50 11.12 1.30
N PHE A 284 7.14 11.88 2.32
CA PHE A 284 6.26 11.49 3.42
C PHE A 284 4.85 12.02 3.16
N SER A 285 3.83 11.18 3.32
CA SER A 285 2.42 11.58 3.21
C SER A 285 1.67 11.15 4.47
N PRO A 286 1.86 11.87 5.59
CA PRO A 286 1.14 11.56 6.81
C PRO A 286 -0.35 11.85 6.66
N VAL A 287 -1.15 11.16 7.48
CA VAL A 287 -2.61 11.13 7.37
C VAL A 287 -3.22 12.21 8.26
N SER A 288 -4.19 12.93 7.72
CA SER A 288 -5.09 13.78 8.50
C SER A 288 -6.51 13.22 8.35
N SER A 289 -7.20 12.96 9.47
CA SER A 289 -8.61 12.61 9.39
C SER A 289 -9.46 13.86 9.13
N TYR A 290 -10.31 13.78 8.10
CA TYR A 290 -11.22 14.86 7.72
C TYR A 290 -12.57 14.78 8.42
N TYR A 291 -12.91 13.61 8.96
CA TYR A 291 -14.26 13.33 9.42
C TYR A 291 -14.34 12.83 10.86
N LYS A 292 -13.32 12.11 11.36
CA LYS A 292 -13.31 11.62 12.74
C LYS A 292 -12.71 12.63 13.69
N THR A 293 -13.22 12.62 14.92
CA THR A 293 -12.53 13.24 16.04
C THR A 293 -11.35 12.40 16.51
N ILE A 294 -10.46 12.98 17.32
CA ILE A 294 -9.37 12.26 17.97
C ILE A 294 -9.93 11.08 18.78
N GLU A 295 -10.97 11.32 19.60
CA GLU A 295 -11.60 10.28 20.43
C GLU A 295 -12.24 9.15 19.60
N GLU A 296 -12.89 9.49 18.49
CA GLU A 296 -13.48 8.50 17.57
C GLU A 296 -12.40 7.65 16.89
N TRP A 297 -11.29 8.27 16.48
CA TRP A 297 -10.15 7.54 15.93
C TRP A 297 -9.47 6.65 16.97
N GLU A 298 -9.39 7.07 18.24
CA GLU A 298 -8.83 6.22 19.29
C GLU A 298 -9.65 4.94 19.50
N LYS A 299 -10.98 5.05 19.47
CA LYS A 299 -11.91 3.92 19.69
C LYS A 299 -12.10 3.03 18.46
N GLU A 300 -12.09 3.60 17.27
CA GLU A 300 -12.47 2.90 16.04
C GLU A 300 -11.38 2.99 14.96
N GLU A 301 -11.57 2.29 13.83
CA GLU A 301 -10.67 2.39 12.67
C GLU A 301 -11.05 3.55 11.74
N LEU A 302 -10.09 4.05 10.96
CA LEU A 302 -10.38 4.96 9.84
C LEU A 302 -10.94 4.12 8.68
N ASN A 303 -12.15 4.44 8.21
CA ASN A 303 -12.82 3.73 7.12
C ASN A 303 -12.91 4.60 5.86
N LEU A 304 -13.38 5.85 5.97
CA LEU A 304 -13.64 6.72 4.81
C LEU A 304 -12.38 7.46 4.32
N ASP A 305 -11.42 7.74 5.21
CA ASP A 305 -10.19 8.47 4.88
C ASP A 305 -9.18 7.61 4.10
N ILE A 306 -9.37 6.27 4.07
CA ILE A 306 -8.41 5.35 3.44
C ILE A 306 -8.24 5.66 1.95
N GLY A 307 -9.33 5.90 1.23
CA GLY A 307 -9.27 6.13 -0.22
C GLY A 307 -8.39 7.34 -0.56
N TRP A 308 -8.70 8.49 0.03
CA TRP A 308 -8.09 9.77 -0.35
C TRP A 308 -6.75 10.05 0.33
N SER A 309 -6.60 9.69 1.61
CA SER A 309 -5.43 10.09 2.41
C SER A 309 -4.33 9.03 2.46
N ILE A 310 -4.61 7.81 2.00
CA ILE A 310 -3.67 6.67 2.06
C ILE A 310 -3.54 6.00 0.69
N ALA A 311 -4.62 5.44 0.17
CA ALA A 311 -4.59 4.62 -1.04
C ALA A 311 -4.22 5.42 -2.28
N LEU A 312 -4.79 6.62 -2.48
CA LEU A 312 -4.39 7.49 -3.58
C LEU A 312 -2.89 7.85 -3.49
N PRO A 313 -2.39 8.50 -2.41
CA PRO A 313 -0.96 8.85 -2.32
C PRO A 313 -0.01 7.66 -2.53
N GLU A 314 -0.37 6.44 -2.14
CA GLU A 314 0.44 5.23 -2.37
C GLU A 314 0.81 5.01 -3.85
N PHE A 315 0.00 5.47 -4.81
CA PHE A 315 0.29 5.41 -6.25
C PHE A 315 1.45 6.31 -6.67
N GLU A 316 1.76 7.38 -5.92
CA GLU A 316 2.93 8.24 -6.16
C GLU A 316 4.21 7.69 -5.50
N GLY A 317 4.11 6.61 -4.73
CA GLY A 317 5.25 6.00 -4.04
C GLY A 317 5.67 6.73 -2.75
N VAL A 318 4.79 7.56 -2.18
CA VAL A 318 5.03 8.20 -0.87
C VAL A 318 4.93 7.21 0.29
N ILE A 319 5.56 7.55 1.42
CA ILE A 319 5.75 6.67 2.58
C ILE A 319 5.23 7.31 3.87
N GLU A 320 5.26 6.56 4.97
CA GLU A 320 4.89 7.00 6.33
C GLU A 320 3.44 7.49 6.47
N PRO A 321 2.40 6.64 6.22
CA PRO A 321 0.99 7.00 6.41
C PRO A 321 0.58 7.05 7.90
N ILE A 322 1.34 7.79 8.70
CA ILE A 322 1.11 8.01 10.13
C ILE A 322 0.07 9.10 10.28
N ILE A 323 -0.97 8.85 11.08
CA ILE A 323 -1.97 9.88 11.39
C ILE A 323 -1.37 10.95 12.30
N ILE A 324 -1.44 12.22 11.89
CA ILE A 324 -0.87 13.35 12.64
C ILE A 324 -1.91 14.38 13.08
N SER A 325 -3.14 14.28 12.58
CA SER A 325 -4.24 15.14 12.99
C SER A 325 -5.60 14.48 12.79
N ALA A 326 -6.57 14.92 13.58
CA ALA A 326 -7.98 14.61 13.42
C ALA A 326 -8.83 15.83 13.79
N GLN A 327 -10.16 15.70 13.66
CA GLN A 327 -11.07 16.81 13.96
C GLN A 327 -11.27 16.98 15.47
N VAL A 328 -11.60 18.19 15.87
CA VAL A 328 -12.16 18.51 17.19
C VAL A 328 -13.36 19.42 16.98
N ASN A 329 -14.41 19.21 17.78
CA ASN A 329 -15.61 20.04 17.76
C ASN A 329 -15.29 21.42 18.36
N GLY A 330 -15.66 22.48 17.64
CA GLY A 330 -15.54 23.86 18.09
C GLY A 330 -16.87 24.43 18.59
N GLU A 331 -17.02 25.75 18.50
CA GLU A 331 -18.28 26.44 18.82
C GLU A 331 -19.29 26.21 17.68
N ALA A 332 -20.57 25.99 18.01
CA ALA A 332 -21.62 25.67 17.04
C ALA A 332 -21.25 24.46 16.13
N ASP A 333 -21.17 24.63 14.81
CA ASP A 333 -20.81 23.53 13.88
C ASP A 333 -19.33 23.57 13.46
N GLU A 334 -18.50 24.35 14.16
CA GLU A 334 -17.08 24.46 13.83
C GLU A 334 -16.39 23.10 13.97
N ARG A 335 -15.54 22.81 13.00
CA ARG A 335 -14.62 21.67 13.05
C ARG A 335 -13.20 22.19 12.86
N LYS A 336 -12.31 21.89 13.82
CA LYS A 336 -10.90 22.29 13.79
C LYS A 336 -10.04 21.07 13.58
N ARG A 337 -8.99 21.20 12.77
CA ARG A 337 -8.04 20.11 12.52
C ARG A 337 -6.91 20.25 13.54
N MET A 338 -6.93 19.42 14.57
CA MET A 338 -5.96 19.50 15.66
C MET A 338 -4.85 18.46 15.51
N PRO A 339 -3.61 18.81 15.85
CA PRO A 339 -2.49 17.88 15.88
C PRO A 339 -2.67 16.77 16.92
N ILE A 340 -2.20 15.56 16.59
CA ILE A 340 -2.02 14.45 17.54
C ILE A 340 -0.52 14.41 17.87
N PHE A 341 -0.16 15.00 19.00
CA PHE A 341 1.24 15.34 19.33
C PHE A 341 2.19 14.15 19.32
N ASP A 342 1.85 13.05 19.98
CA ASP A 342 2.73 11.87 20.06
C ASP A 342 2.96 11.24 18.68
N ARG A 343 1.98 11.35 17.77
CA ARG A 343 2.11 10.87 16.39
C ARG A 343 2.97 11.79 15.52
N ILE A 344 2.89 13.11 15.73
CA ILE A 344 3.82 14.06 15.10
C ILE A 344 5.25 13.78 15.55
N GLU A 345 5.47 13.56 16.85
CA GLU A 345 6.80 13.20 17.38
C GLU A 345 7.33 11.89 16.76
N LYS A 346 6.45 10.89 16.58
CA LYS A 346 6.77 9.64 15.90
C LYS A 346 7.18 9.88 14.45
N LEU A 347 6.38 10.62 13.69
CA LEU A 347 6.67 10.97 12.29
C LEU A 347 8.02 11.69 12.18
N VAL A 348 8.23 12.76 12.95
CA VAL A 348 9.45 13.55 12.92
C VAL A 348 10.67 12.70 13.29
N SER A 349 10.56 11.81 14.27
CA SER A 349 11.64 10.89 14.62
C SER A 349 11.95 9.89 13.51
N ARG A 350 10.94 9.43 12.76
CA ARG A 350 11.16 8.55 11.59
C ARG A 350 11.78 9.31 10.42
N ILE A 351 11.35 10.55 10.16
CA ILE A 351 11.99 11.45 9.18
C ILE A 351 13.46 11.64 9.53
N GLU A 352 13.77 11.90 10.80
CA GLU A 352 15.15 12.05 11.28
C GLU A 352 16.01 10.84 10.91
N ARG A 353 15.50 9.61 11.10
CA ARG A 353 16.23 8.38 10.76
C ARG A 353 16.41 8.17 9.26
N TRP A 354 15.44 8.57 8.43
CA TRP A 354 15.60 8.58 6.97
C TRP A 354 16.67 9.57 6.51
N ILE A 355 16.71 10.78 7.08
CA ILE A 355 17.73 11.77 6.74
C ILE A 355 19.12 11.32 7.24
N GLU A 356 19.19 10.72 8.44
CA GLU A 356 20.41 10.13 8.96
C GLU A 356 20.94 9.03 8.02
N LEU A 357 20.08 8.12 7.55
CA LEU A 357 20.46 7.06 6.60
C LEU A 357 21.05 7.62 5.30
N LYS A 358 20.50 8.73 4.78
CA LYS A 358 21.02 9.42 3.59
C LYS A 358 22.43 9.97 3.84
N LYS A 359 22.67 10.58 5.01
CA LYS A 359 23.91 11.32 5.32
C LYS A 359 25.04 10.47 5.85
N ILE A 360 24.74 9.38 6.55
CA ILE A 360 25.77 8.52 7.14
C ILE A 360 26.58 7.83 6.02
N PRO A 361 27.93 7.84 6.08
CA PRO A 361 28.78 7.13 5.12
C PRO A 361 28.51 5.62 5.09
N SER A 362 28.62 4.99 3.93
CA SER A 362 28.31 3.56 3.73
C SER A 362 29.08 2.63 4.67
N GLU A 363 30.36 2.91 4.94
CA GLU A 363 31.19 2.14 5.88
C GLU A 363 30.63 2.11 7.32
N LYS A 364 29.94 3.17 7.74
CA LYS A 364 29.35 3.31 9.09
C LYS A 364 27.90 2.83 9.15
N ARG A 365 27.26 2.54 8.01
CA ARG A 365 25.87 2.08 7.94
C ARG A 365 25.71 0.71 8.57
N ARG A 366 24.94 0.68 9.66
CA ARG A 366 24.40 -0.51 10.31
C ARG A 366 23.06 -0.93 9.72
N ILE A 367 22.92 -2.19 9.31
CA ILE A 367 21.73 -2.75 8.68
C ILE A 367 21.36 -4.07 9.37
N ALA A 368 20.08 -4.24 9.69
CA ALA A 368 19.56 -5.50 10.22
C ALA A 368 18.67 -6.19 9.18
N PHE A 369 19.00 -7.43 8.81
CA PHE A 369 18.13 -8.29 8.03
C PHE A 369 17.27 -9.14 8.95
N VAL A 370 15.97 -9.24 8.64
CA VAL A 370 15.02 -10.10 9.35
C VAL A 370 14.45 -11.13 8.38
N LEU A 371 14.79 -12.39 8.61
CA LEU A 371 14.26 -13.55 7.90
C LEU A 371 12.96 -14.01 8.56
N HIS A 372 11.96 -14.33 7.74
CA HIS A 372 10.69 -14.83 8.25
C HIS A 372 10.76 -16.30 8.65
N ASN A 373 9.75 -16.71 9.41
CA ASN A 373 9.46 -18.08 9.76
C ASN A 373 7.95 -18.22 10.01
N ASN A 374 7.46 -19.45 10.01
CA ASN A 374 6.05 -19.70 10.30
C ASN A 374 5.81 -19.70 11.83
N PRO A 375 4.95 -18.82 12.37
CA PRO A 375 4.72 -18.69 13.81
C PRO A 375 4.28 -19.99 14.51
N CYS A 376 3.58 -20.88 13.80
CA CYS A 376 3.02 -22.12 14.34
C CYS A 376 3.81 -23.39 13.95
N ALA A 377 4.93 -23.25 13.24
CA ALA A 377 5.80 -24.37 12.86
C ALA A 377 7.11 -24.38 13.66
N SER A 378 7.95 -25.40 13.44
CA SER A 378 9.33 -25.37 13.90
C SER A 378 10.07 -24.25 13.19
N VAL A 379 10.75 -23.38 13.94
CA VAL A 379 11.55 -22.30 13.33
C VAL A 379 12.70 -22.90 12.54
N GLU A 380 13.31 -23.98 13.04
CA GLU A 380 14.39 -24.71 12.35
C GLU A 380 14.00 -25.14 10.93
N ALA A 381 12.74 -25.51 10.72
CA ALA A 381 12.23 -25.97 9.43
C ALA A 381 11.77 -24.83 8.51
N THR A 382 11.62 -23.60 9.02
CA THR A 382 10.97 -22.49 8.30
C THR A 382 11.80 -21.22 8.24
N VAL A 383 13.08 -21.27 8.63
CA VAL A 383 14.01 -20.14 8.50
C VAL A 383 14.06 -19.65 7.07
N GLY A 384 13.77 -18.36 6.87
CA GLY A 384 13.81 -17.73 5.55
C GLY A 384 12.62 -18.10 4.67
N ALA A 385 11.49 -18.54 5.26
CA ALA A 385 10.26 -18.75 4.51
C ALA A 385 9.89 -17.48 3.73
N ALA A 386 9.79 -17.60 2.41
CA ALA A 386 9.47 -16.49 1.53
C ALA A 386 8.79 -17.02 0.27
N ALA A 387 7.62 -16.46 -0.07
CA ALA A 387 6.90 -16.85 -1.27
C ALA A 387 7.75 -16.58 -2.52
N HIS A 388 8.11 -17.66 -3.22
CA HIS A 388 8.80 -17.63 -4.52
C HIS A 388 10.16 -16.90 -4.53
N LEU A 389 10.81 -16.80 -3.37
CA LEU A 389 12.11 -16.14 -3.20
C LEU A 389 13.05 -17.04 -2.39
N ASP A 390 14.25 -17.27 -2.93
CA ASP A 390 15.36 -17.81 -2.15
C ASP A 390 15.93 -16.68 -1.27
N SER A 391 15.29 -16.48 -0.12
CA SER A 391 15.61 -15.37 0.79
C SER A 391 17.02 -15.46 1.35
N LEU A 392 17.53 -16.68 1.58
CA LEU A 392 18.85 -16.94 2.16
C LEU A 392 19.95 -16.59 1.17
N GLU A 393 19.84 -17.08 -0.07
CA GLU A 393 20.80 -16.73 -1.14
C GLU A 393 20.71 -15.24 -1.46
N SER A 394 19.50 -14.67 -1.46
CA SER A 394 19.28 -13.23 -1.66
C SER A 394 20.01 -12.39 -0.61
N VAL A 395 19.90 -12.73 0.69
CA VAL A 395 20.61 -12.01 1.77
C VAL A 395 22.12 -12.10 1.60
N VAL A 396 22.66 -13.27 1.25
CA VAL A 396 24.10 -13.43 0.99
C VAL A 396 24.55 -12.55 -0.17
N GLN A 397 23.84 -12.55 -1.29
CA GLN A 397 24.19 -11.71 -2.44
C GLN A 397 24.05 -10.22 -2.15
N ILE A 398 23.04 -9.81 -1.37
CA ILE A 398 22.91 -8.43 -0.91
C ILE A 398 24.12 -8.04 -0.05
N MET A 399 24.53 -8.87 0.92
CA MET A 399 25.72 -8.63 1.74
C MET A 399 26.99 -8.49 0.90
N GLN A 400 27.16 -9.32 -0.14
CA GLN A 400 28.29 -9.24 -1.07
C GLN A 400 28.27 -7.93 -1.87
N LYS A 401 27.10 -7.51 -2.39
CA LYS A 401 26.93 -6.23 -3.09
C LYS A 401 27.15 -5.03 -2.15
N MET A 402 26.66 -5.10 -0.92
CA MET A 402 26.90 -4.08 0.11
C MET A 402 28.39 -3.91 0.39
N LYS A 403 29.14 -5.02 0.56
CA LYS A 403 30.60 -4.97 0.74
C LYS A 403 31.30 -4.28 -0.43
N LYS A 404 30.90 -4.59 -1.67
CA LYS A 404 31.42 -3.93 -2.89
C LYS A 404 31.06 -2.43 -2.94
N ALA A 405 29.90 -2.05 -2.39
CA ALA A 405 29.47 -0.65 -2.27
C ALA A 405 30.10 0.10 -1.07
N GLY A 406 31.08 -0.50 -0.39
CA GLY A 406 31.83 0.14 0.71
C GLY A 406 31.20 -0.01 2.10
N TYR A 407 30.17 -0.83 2.27
CA TYR A 407 29.64 -1.14 3.60
C TYR A 407 30.61 -2.05 4.35
N LYS A 408 30.71 -1.86 5.68
CA LYS A 408 31.49 -2.75 6.54
C LYS A 408 30.75 -4.07 6.78
N VAL A 409 30.97 -5.03 5.89
CA VAL A 409 30.45 -6.40 5.99
C VAL A 409 31.58 -7.41 6.05
N GLU A 410 31.58 -8.24 7.08
CA GLU A 410 32.66 -9.18 7.40
C GLU A 410 32.15 -10.62 7.44
N ASN A 411 33.01 -11.60 7.14
CA ASN A 411 32.70 -13.04 7.29
C ASN A 411 31.40 -13.50 6.60
N ILE A 412 31.11 -12.93 5.42
CA ILE A 412 29.92 -13.26 4.61
C ILE A 412 29.98 -14.75 4.24
N PRO A 413 28.90 -15.52 4.44
CA PRO A 413 28.82 -16.90 3.97
C PRO A 413 28.96 -17.00 2.45
N GLU A 414 29.41 -18.15 1.95
CA GLU A 414 29.64 -18.35 0.51
C GLU A 414 28.34 -18.49 -0.30
N SER A 415 27.25 -18.94 0.34
CA SER A 415 25.93 -19.17 -0.26
C SER A 415 24.82 -19.11 0.79
N GLY A 416 23.57 -19.05 0.34
CA GLY A 416 22.38 -19.18 1.19
C GLY A 416 22.36 -20.47 1.99
N LYS A 417 22.86 -21.58 1.41
CA LYS A 417 23.05 -22.85 2.12
C LYS A 417 24.03 -22.71 3.29
N ALA A 418 25.18 -22.10 3.07
CA ALA A 418 26.17 -21.87 4.13
C ALA A 418 25.62 -20.91 5.21
N LEU A 419 24.76 -19.96 4.85
CA LEU A 419 24.08 -19.09 5.81
C LEU A 419 23.14 -19.89 6.72
N VAL A 420 22.25 -20.72 6.17
CA VAL A 420 21.31 -21.50 7.01
C VAL A 420 22.04 -22.56 7.84
N GLU A 421 23.07 -23.20 7.30
CA GLU A 421 23.93 -24.13 8.08
C GLU A 421 24.56 -23.43 9.28
N LYS A 422 25.04 -22.19 9.11
CA LYS A 422 25.59 -21.37 10.20
C LYS A 422 24.53 -20.96 11.22
N ILE A 423 23.32 -20.63 10.77
CA ILE A 423 22.17 -20.35 11.66
C ILE A 423 21.85 -21.59 12.51
N MET A 424 21.78 -22.77 11.90
CA MET A 424 21.48 -24.03 12.59
C MET A 424 22.60 -24.48 13.52
N GLN A 425 23.87 -24.37 13.09
CA GLN A 425 25.02 -24.74 13.91
C GLN A 425 25.08 -23.91 15.20
N LYS A 426 24.80 -22.61 15.09
CA LYS A 426 24.80 -21.69 16.23
C LYS A 426 23.48 -21.64 16.97
N LYS A 427 22.42 -22.28 16.46
CA LYS A 427 21.04 -22.12 16.94
C LYS A 427 20.64 -20.64 17.02
N ALA A 428 21.01 -19.85 16.02
CA ALA A 428 20.71 -18.41 15.94
C ALA A 428 19.24 -18.13 15.57
N ILE A 429 18.32 -18.71 16.34
CA ILE A 429 16.88 -18.71 16.13
C ILE A 429 16.15 -18.47 17.44
N SER A 430 14.94 -17.93 17.37
CA SER A 430 14.07 -17.77 18.54
C SER A 430 13.15 -19.00 18.67
N GLU A 431 13.67 -20.11 19.22
CA GLU A 431 12.95 -21.37 19.39
C GLU A 431 12.93 -21.80 20.87
N PHE A 432 11.90 -22.57 21.25
CA PHE A 432 11.69 -23.08 22.60
C PHE A 432 11.13 -24.51 22.63
N ARG A 433 10.68 -25.04 21.48
CA ARG A 433 10.03 -26.35 21.38
C ARG A 433 11.03 -27.48 21.23
N TRP A 434 12.07 -27.24 20.45
CA TRP A 434 13.07 -28.25 20.08
C TRP A 434 14.48 -27.87 20.51
N THR A 435 14.68 -26.59 20.82
CA THR A 435 15.97 -26.02 21.26
C THR A 435 15.68 -25.20 22.50
N THR A 436 16.43 -25.44 23.58
CA THR A 436 16.27 -24.63 24.80
C THR A 436 17.04 -23.32 24.68
N VAL A 437 16.72 -22.35 25.55
CA VAL A 437 17.43 -21.06 25.57
C VAL A 437 18.90 -21.26 25.94
N GLU A 438 19.17 -22.19 26.86
CA GLU A 438 20.52 -22.57 27.27
C GLU A 438 21.33 -23.09 26.08
N GLU A 439 20.77 -24.00 25.28
CA GLU A 439 21.44 -24.52 24.08
C GLU A 439 21.72 -23.39 23.08
N ILE A 440 20.79 -22.46 22.86
CA ILE A 440 20.98 -21.30 21.97
C ILE A 440 22.16 -20.45 22.44
N VAL A 441 22.27 -20.21 23.74
CA VAL A 441 23.37 -19.45 24.35
C VAL A 441 24.69 -20.20 24.22
N GLU A 442 24.72 -21.49 24.59
CA GLU A 442 25.92 -22.35 24.51
C GLU A 442 26.46 -22.49 23.09
N LYS A 443 25.58 -22.58 22.09
CA LYS A 443 25.95 -22.67 20.66
C LYS A 443 26.33 -21.31 20.05
N GLY A 444 26.18 -20.22 20.80
CA GLY A 444 26.55 -18.87 20.37
C GLY A 444 25.58 -18.25 19.36
N GLY A 445 24.30 -18.60 19.46
CA GLY A 445 23.20 -18.02 18.69
C GLY A 445 22.65 -16.72 19.29
N ALA A 446 22.99 -16.45 20.55
CA ALA A 446 22.75 -15.17 21.22
C ALA A 446 23.80 -14.14 20.78
N ILE A 447 23.37 -13.03 20.17
CA ILE A 447 24.26 -11.92 19.79
C ILE A 447 24.31 -10.83 20.85
N ASP A 448 23.32 -10.78 21.75
CA ASP A 448 23.29 -9.87 22.89
C ASP A 448 22.28 -10.33 23.96
N PHE A 449 22.36 -9.70 25.13
CA PHE A 449 21.49 -9.94 26.28
C PHE A 449 20.98 -8.61 26.84
N VAL A 450 19.66 -8.39 26.77
CA VAL A 450 19.03 -7.17 27.32
C VAL A 450 18.73 -7.39 28.80
N SER A 451 19.30 -6.55 29.66
CA SER A 451 19.04 -6.61 31.10
C SER A 451 17.61 -6.18 31.43
N LEU A 452 17.13 -6.56 32.61
CA LEU A 452 15.81 -6.16 33.09
C LEU A 452 15.68 -4.64 33.16
N GLU A 453 16.67 -3.96 33.75
CA GLU A 453 16.68 -2.50 33.92
C GLU A 453 16.54 -1.82 32.56
N LYS A 454 17.31 -2.30 31.58
CA LYS A 454 17.29 -1.77 30.22
C LYS A 454 15.96 -2.00 29.52
N TYR A 455 15.38 -3.19 29.68
CA TYR A 455 14.09 -3.48 29.08
C TYR A 455 12.96 -2.69 29.77
N LEU A 456 13.03 -2.46 31.08
CA LEU A 456 12.08 -1.62 31.81
C LEU A 456 12.09 -0.17 31.33
N GLU A 457 13.26 0.40 30.99
CA GLU A 457 13.35 1.71 30.34
C GLU A 457 12.48 1.74 29.07
N TRP A 458 12.64 0.75 28.19
CA TRP A 458 11.88 0.69 26.93
C TRP A 458 10.40 0.35 27.13
N PHE A 459 10.09 -0.50 28.10
CA PHE A 459 8.73 -0.93 28.41
C PHE A 459 7.91 0.22 29.00
N SER A 460 8.54 1.11 29.78
CA SER A 460 7.92 2.30 30.35
C SER A 460 7.52 3.35 29.31
N GLU A 461 8.11 3.31 28.10
CA GLU A 461 7.72 4.16 26.97
C GLU A 461 6.36 3.76 26.37
N LEU A 462 5.89 2.54 26.62
CA LEU A 462 4.65 2.03 26.05
C LEU A 462 3.44 2.59 26.80
N PRO A 463 2.28 2.78 26.14
CA PRO A 463 1.05 3.15 26.84
C PRO A 463 0.72 2.16 27.96
N GLU A 464 0.20 2.64 29.09
CA GLU A 464 -0.12 1.79 30.25
C GLU A 464 -1.07 0.63 29.90
N SER A 465 -2.04 0.87 29.02
CA SER A 465 -2.95 -0.16 28.52
C SER A 465 -2.22 -1.26 27.77
N THR A 466 -1.19 -0.92 26.98
CA THR A 466 -0.33 -1.87 26.28
C THR A 466 0.54 -2.64 27.25
N GLN A 467 1.15 -1.97 28.22
CA GLN A 467 1.96 -2.62 29.27
C GLN A 467 1.12 -3.67 30.01
N LYS A 468 -0.08 -3.28 30.46
CA LYS A 468 -1.03 -4.16 31.15
C LYS A 468 -1.39 -5.39 30.31
N ARG A 469 -1.76 -5.21 29.04
CA ARG A 469 -2.06 -6.32 28.12
C ARG A 469 -0.89 -7.30 27.98
N MET A 470 0.34 -6.78 27.85
CA MET A 470 1.53 -7.62 27.79
C MET A 470 1.76 -8.40 29.08
N CYS A 471 1.66 -7.75 30.24
CA CYS A 471 1.83 -8.41 31.54
C CYS A 471 0.73 -9.46 31.80
N GLU A 472 -0.50 -9.19 31.38
CA GLU A 472 -1.61 -10.14 31.45
C GLU A 472 -1.32 -11.39 30.61
N ALA A 473 -0.76 -11.21 29.42
CA ALA A 473 -0.45 -12.32 28.52
C ALA A 473 0.82 -13.10 28.91
N TRP A 474 1.88 -12.43 29.32
CA TRP A 474 3.25 -12.99 29.38
C TRP A 474 3.98 -12.81 30.72
N GLY A 475 3.31 -12.29 31.76
CA GLY A 475 3.93 -11.98 33.06
C GLY A 475 4.66 -10.62 33.04
N ASN A 476 5.16 -10.15 34.19
CA ASN A 476 5.88 -8.87 34.20
C ASN A 476 7.23 -8.97 33.47
N PRO A 477 7.75 -7.87 32.89
CA PRO A 477 9.09 -7.81 32.34
C PRO A 477 10.16 -8.48 33.23
N PRO A 478 11.08 -9.31 32.68
CA PRO A 478 11.30 -9.62 31.26
C PRO A 478 10.39 -10.74 30.71
N GLY A 479 9.41 -11.16 31.51
CA GLY A 479 8.59 -12.35 31.39
C GLY A 479 8.65 -13.12 32.71
N GLU A 480 7.53 -13.73 33.12
CA GLU A 480 7.46 -14.53 34.35
C GLU A 480 6.76 -15.86 34.07
N TRP A 481 7.04 -16.86 34.90
CA TRP A 481 6.26 -18.09 34.89
C TRP A 481 4.81 -17.79 35.27
N LYS A 482 3.89 -18.04 34.35
CA LYS A 482 2.46 -17.79 34.57
C LYS A 482 1.64 -18.92 33.98
N GLU A 483 0.84 -19.60 34.81
CA GLU A 483 -0.09 -20.65 34.36
C GLU A 483 0.58 -21.77 33.52
N GLY A 484 1.85 -22.09 33.81
CA GLY A 484 2.64 -23.08 33.08
C GLY A 484 3.20 -22.59 31.73
N ILE A 485 3.22 -21.27 31.52
CA ILE A 485 3.89 -20.58 30.42
C ILE A 485 5.24 -20.06 30.94
N PRO A 486 6.39 -20.51 30.40
CA PRO A 486 7.69 -19.96 30.75
C PRO A 486 7.91 -18.55 30.19
N PRO A 487 8.85 -17.78 30.75
CA PRO A 487 9.33 -16.55 30.12
C PRO A 487 9.95 -16.87 28.76
N ALA A 488 9.55 -16.14 27.72
CA ALA A 488 10.07 -16.34 26.37
C ALA A 488 11.52 -15.84 26.26
N MET A 489 12.46 -16.75 25.94
CA MET A 489 13.85 -16.42 25.60
C MET A 489 14.57 -15.60 26.70
N VAL A 490 14.43 -16.01 27.96
CA VAL A 490 15.15 -15.41 29.09
C VAL A 490 16.22 -16.37 29.60
N TYR A 491 17.45 -15.88 29.77
CA TYR A 491 18.60 -16.59 30.32
C TYR A 491 19.27 -15.71 31.38
N ASP A 492 19.50 -16.24 32.58
CA ASP A 492 20.05 -15.50 33.73
C ASP A 492 19.38 -14.14 33.99
N GLY A 493 18.04 -14.11 33.88
CA GLY A 493 17.23 -12.90 34.09
C GLY A 493 17.32 -11.86 32.97
N LYS A 494 18.00 -12.17 31.86
CA LYS A 494 18.16 -11.28 30.69
C LYS A 494 17.43 -11.83 29.48
N ILE A 495 16.86 -10.95 28.67
CA ILE A 495 16.23 -11.33 27.42
C ILE A 495 17.32 -11.60 26.37
N VAL A 496 17.30 -12.78 25.78
CA VAL A 496 18.25 -13.22 24.76
C VAL A 496 17.86 -12.67 23.39
N ILE A 497 18.77 -11.95 22.75
CA ILE A 497 18.63 -11.49 21.37
C ILE A 497 19.38 -12.44 20.46
N THR A 498 18.66 -13.12 19.57
CA THR A 498 19.24 -14.14 18.68
C THR A 498 19.56 -13.57 17.30
N GLY A 499 20.61 -14.10 16.68
CA GLY A 499 20.99 -13.74 15.32
C GLY A 499 22.44 -14.06 14.99
N LEU A 500 22.92 -13.51 13.89
CA LEU A 500 24.30 -13.57 13.45
C LEU A 500 24.80 -12.16 13.12
N ARG A 501 26.08 -11.89 13.39
CA ARG A 501 26.72 -10.59 13.10
C ARG A 501 27.83 -10.73 12.07
N PHE A 502 27.82 -9.83 11.10
CA PHE A 502 28.72 -9.76 9.94
C PHE A 502 29.28 -8.33 9.83
N GLY A 503 29.99 -7.86 10.87
CA GLY A 503 30.47 -6.48 10.97
C GLY A 503 29.36 -5.51 11.39
N ASN A 504 29.00 -4.58 10.51
CA ASN A 504 27.87 -3.66 10.68
C ASN A 504 26.53 -4.22 10.15
N VAL A 505 26.49 -5.50 9.80
CA VAL A 505 25.26 -6.18 9.38
C VAL A 505 24.88 -7.25 10.41
N THR A 506 23.60 -7.31 10.77
CA THR A 506 23.04 -8.44 11.54
C THR A 506 22.00 -9.18 10.71
N VAL A 507 21.89 -10.49 10.92
CA VAL A 507 20.84 -11.34 10.36
C VAL A 507 20.11 -12.00 11.50
N HIS A 508 18.80 -11.75 11.59
CA HIS A 508 17.91 -12.28 12.60
C HIS A 508 16.88 -13.19 11.96
N VAL A 509 16.44 -14.21 12.69
CA VAL A 509 15.20 -14.91 12.39
C VAL A 509 14.10 -14.28 13.25
N GLN A 510 12.99 -13.87 12.63
CA GLN A 510 11.93 -13.10 13.29
C GLN A 510 11.47 -13.81 14.57
N PRO A 511 11.37 -13.13 15.72
CA PRO A 511 10.87 -13.75 16.94
C PRO A 511 9.48 -14.35 16.79
N LYS A 512 9.18 -15.39 17.57
CA LYS A 512 7.85 -16.02 17.55
C LYS A 512 6.79 -15.03 18.06
N ARG A 513 5.71 -14.93 17.30
CA ARG A 513 4.66 -13.93 17.46
C ARG A 513 3.87 -14.02 18.76
N GLY A 514 3.49 -15.22 19.19
CA GLY A 514 2.45 -15.37 20.22
C GLY A 514 2.55 -16.67 21.00
N CYS A 515 3.77 -17.18 21.16
CA CYS A 515 4.02 -18.46 21.79
C CYS A 515 5.26 -18.34 22.70
N ALA A 516 5.20 -18.95 23.89
CA ALA A 516 6.29 -18.97 24.86
C ALA A 516 6.35 -20.34 25.53
N GLY A 517 7.21 -21.25 25.02
CA GLY A 517 7.42 -22.60 25.55
C GLY A 517 6.99 -23.73 24.60
N ALA A 518 7.32 -24.98 24.95
CA ALA A 518 7.30 -26.10 23.99
C ALA A 518 5.91 -26.64 23.58
N ARG A 519 4.83 -26.29 24.29
CA ARG A 519 3.49 -26.85 24.06
C ARG A 519 2.70 -26.10 22.98
N CYS A 520 1.99 -26.85 22.15
CA CYS A 520 1.12 -26.33 21.08
C CYS A 520 -0.35 -26.62 21.42
N ASP A 521 -0.80 -26.12 22.59
CA ASP A 521 -2.06 -26.48 23.25
C ASP A 521 -3.02 -25.29 23.44
N GLY A 522 -2.70 -24.16 22.81
CA GLY A 522 -3.48 -22.91 22.96
C GLY A 522 -3.25 -22.15 24.26
N ARG A 523 -2.54 -22.71 25.25
CA ARG A 523 -2.14 -22.01 26.48
C ARG A 523 -0.76 -21.39 26.35
N VAL A 524 0.20 -22.19 25.89
CA VAL A 524 1.59 -21.75 25.64
C VAL A 524 1.70 -21.07 24.29
N CYS A 525 1.07 -21.65 23.26
CA CYS A 525 0.95 -21.05 21.94
C CYS A 525 -0.41 -20.38 21.80
N LYS A 526 -0.56 -19.22 22.45
CA LYS A 526 -1.84 -18.51 22.62
C LYS A 526 -2.50 -18.11 21.31
N ILE A 527 -1.70 -17.86 20.27
CA ILE A 527 -2.20 -17.48 18.94
C ILE A 527 -3.20 -18.49 18.34
N LEU A 528 -3.19 -19.76 18.81
CA LEU A 528 -4.13 -20.78 18.35
C LEU A 528 -5.59 -20.50 18.76
N HIS A 529 -5.81 -19.74 19.83
CA HIS A 529 -7.15 -19.45 20.37
C HIS A 529 -7.41 -17.95 20.59
N ASP A 530 -6.36 -17.13 20.57
CA ASP A 530 -6.44 -15.69 20.75
C ASP A 530 -5.67 -14.96 19.63
N PRO A 531 -6.37 -14.49 18.57
CA PRO A 531 -5.74 -13.73 17.49
C PRO A 531 -5.22 -12.35 17.94
N ASP A 532 -5.75 -11.81 19.05
CA ASP A 532 -5.42 -10.48 19.58
C ASP A 532 -4.33 -10.49 20.65
N VAL A 533 -3.78 -11.67 20.97
CA VAL A 533 -2.73 -11.85 21.98
C VAL A 533 -1.55 -10.92 21.68
N PRO A 534 -1.05 -10.10 22.61
CA PRO A 534 0.13 -9.27 22.36
C PRO A 534 1.37 -10.13 22.09
N PRO A 535 2.43 -9.62 21.44
CA PRO A 535 3.65 -10.38 21.27
C PRO A 535 4.42 -10.53 22.60
N PRO A 536 5.22 -11.60 22.79
CA PRO A 536 6.05 -11.77 23.99
C PRO A 536 7.06 -10.63 24.18
N HIS A 537 7.54 -10.44 25.41
CA HIS A 537 8.55 -9.41 25.73
C HIS A 537 9.78 -9.49 24.84
N GLN A 538 10.28 -10.69 24.53
CA GLN A 538 11.44 -10.87 23.65
C GLN A 538 11.20 -10.38 22.22
N TYR A 539 9.97 -10.44 21.70
CA TYR A 539 9.66 -9.87 20.39
C TYR A 539 9.93 -8.36 20.39
N ILE A 540 9.37 -7.64 21.36
CA ILE A 540 9.54 -6.19 21.50
C ILE A 540 11.01 -5.84 21.80
N ALA A 541 11.65 -6.58 22.70
CA ALA A 541 13.05 -6.37 23.05
C ALA A 541 13.98 -6.55 21.84
N THR A 542 13.71 -7.50 20.96
CA THR A 542 14.52 -7.71 19.74
C THR A 542 14.49 -6.49 18.84
N TYR A 543 13.31 -5.94 18.53
CA TYR A 543 13.25 -4.76 17.67
C TYR A 543 13.73 -3.48 18.37
N LYS A 544 13.46 -3.31 19.67
CA LYS A 544 14.02 -2.19 20.43
C LYS A 544 15.54 -2.28 20.51
N TRP A 545 16.12 -3.48 20.62
CA TRP A 545 17.56 -3.69 20.53
C TRP A 545 18.11 -3.31 19.15
N ILE A 546 17.45 -3.74 18.06
CA ILE A 546 17.83 -3.35 16.68
C ILE A 546 17.84 -1.82 16.54
N SER A 547 16.82 -1.14 17.09
CA SER A 547 16.66 0.32 17.03
C SER A 547 17.66 1.08 17.90
N LYS A 548 17.78 0.72 19.19
CA LYS A 548 18.40 1.55 20.23
C LYS A 548 19.82 1.12 20.61
N GLU A 549 20.11 -0.18 20.60
CA GLU A 549 21.42 -0.72 21.01
C GLU A 549 22.32 -0.97 19.81
N PHE A 550 21.84 -1.76 18.85
CA PHE A 550 22.55 -1.96 17.60
C PHE A 550 22.59 -0.66 16.78
N LYS A 551 21.56 0.19 16.91
CA LYS A 551 21.38 1.45 16.20
C LYS A 551 21.36 1.25 14.69
N ALA A 552 20.56 0.30 14.22
CA ALA A 552 20.36 0.07 12.80
C ALA A 552 19.84 1.35 12.12
N HIS A 553 20.50 1.78 11.04
CA HIS A 553 20.00 2.88 10.21
C HIS A 553 18.88 2.44 9.27
N ALA A 554 18.77 1.12 9.01
CA ALA A 554 17.62 0.53 8.34
C ALA A 554 17.45 -0.93 8.78
N VAL A 555 16.20 -1.38 8.78
CA VAL A 555 15.84 -2.80 8.86
C VAL A 555 15.32 -3.26 7.51
N VAL A 556 15.70 -4.47 7.11
CA VAL A 556 15.26 -5.11 5.86
C VAL A 556 14.60 -6.44 6.20
N HIS A 557 13.28 -6.50 6.06
CA HIS A 557 12.57 -7.79 6.06
C HIS A 557 12.66 -8.42 4.67
N VAL A 558 12.87 -9.73 4.62
CA VAL A 558 13.21 -10.43 3.36
C VAL A 558 12.22 -11.54 3.07
N GLY A 559 11.34 -11.30 2.10
CA GLY A 559 10.38 -12.26 1.57
C GLY A 559 8.93 -12.01 2.02
N THR A 560 7.98 -12.66 1.37
CA THR A 560 6.55 -12.53 1.70
C THR A 560 6.06 -13.78 2.44
N HIS A 561 5.40 -13.70 3.60
CA HIS A 561 5.18 -12.55 4.49
C HIS A 561 5.70 -12.82 5.91
N GLY A 562 6.06 -11.75 6.60
CA GLY A 562 6.38 -11.74 8.02
C GLY A 562 5.16 -11.63 8.91
N ASN A 563 5.41 -11.56 10.22
CA ASN A 563 4.36 -11.46 11.24
C ASN A 563 4.26 -10.07 11.92
N LEU A 564 5.06 -9.08 11.52
CA LEU A 564 5.15 -7.78 12.19
C LEU A 564 3.96 -6.88 11.83
N GLU A 565 3.61 -6.85 10.55
CA GLU A 565 2.48 -6.12 10.00
C GLU A 565 1.13 -6.64 10.50
N PHE A 566 1.10 -7.91 10.95
CA PHE A 566 -0.07 -8.60 11.51
C PHE A 566 -0.11 -8.62 13.05
N LEU A 567 0.77 -7.88 13.75
CA LEU A 567 0.65 -7.72 15.20
C LEU A 567 -0.65 -6.96 15.56
N PRO A 568 -1.23 -7.14 16.77
CA PRO A 568 -2.53 -6.57 17.12
C PRO A 568 -2.49 -5.04 17.17
N GLY A 569 -3.59 -4.42 16.77
CA GLY A 569 -3.71 -2.97 16.62
C GLY A 569 -4.59 -2.60 15.42
N LYS A 570 -4.72 -1.30 15.16
CA LYS A 570 -5.58 -0.74 14.09
C LYS A 570 -5.15 -1.20 12.69
N GLY A 571 -6.10 -1.39 11.79
CA GLY A 571 -5.90 -1.74 10.37
C GLY A 571 -4.98 -0.79 9.60
N VAL A 572 -5.04 0.50 9.93
CA VAL A 572 -4.25 1.59 9.34
C VAL A 572 -4.26 2.78 10.30
N ALA A 573 -3.43 3.80 10.04
CA ALA A 573 -3.36 5.00 10.87
C ALA A 573 -3.13 4.64 12.35
N LEU A 574 -2.03 3.93 12.59
CA LEU A 574 -1.72 3.31 13.87
C LEU A 574 -1.55 4.34 15.00
N SER A 575 -1.99 3.95 16.19
CA SER A 575 -1.70 4.67 17.44
C SER A 575 -0.41 4.17 18.09
N SER A 576 0.07 4.89 19.10
CA SER A 576 1.20 4.48 19.97
C SER A 576 0.99 3.14 20.68
N ALA A 577 -0.26 2.67 20.78
CA ALA A 577 -0.62 1.40 21.41
C ALA A 577 -0.59 0.20 20.45
N CYS A 578 -0.42 0.43 19.14
CA CYS A 578 -0.40 -0.62 18.14
C CYS A 578 0.95 -1.35 18.13
N PHE A 579 0.93 -2.67 18.29
CA PHE A 579 2.16 -3.47 18.36
C PHE A 579 3.05 -3.40 17.11
N PRO A 580 2.53 -3.26 15.88
CA PRO A 580 3.39 -3.00 14.73
C PRO A 580 4.18 -1.67 14.85
N ASP A 581 3.54 -0.58 15.29
CA ASP A 581 4.18 0.74 15.50
C ASP A 581 5.23 0.68 16.61
N ILE A 582 4.92 -0.01 17.70
CA ILE A 582 5.83 -0.23 18.82
C ILE A 582 7.06 -1.03 18.40
N SER A 583 6.84 -2.10 17.62
CA SER A 583 7.90 -3.03 17.23
C SER A 583 8.83 -2.37 16.22
N ILE A 584 8.32 -1.79 15.13
CA ILE A 584 9.20 -1.16 14.14
C ILE A 584 9.92 0.09 14.68
N ASP A 585 9.40 0.67 15.76
CA ASP A 585 9.95 1.82 16.45
C ASP A 585 10.19 2.97 15.44
N THR A 586 11.36 3.60 15.46
CA THR A 586 11.67 4.73 14.56
C THR A 586 12.48 4.35 13.33
N ILE A 587 12.77 3.06 13.13
CA ILE A 587 13.71 2.61 12.09
C ILE A 587 13.07 2.70 10.69
N PRO A 588 13.80 3.20 9.67
CA PRO A 588 13.44 3.03 8.27
C PRO A 588 13.29 1.55 7.95
N HIS A 589 12.13 1.18 7.43
CA HIS A 589 11.75 -0.20 7.15
C HIS A 589 11.71 -0.43 5.65
N LEU A 590 12.68 -1.19 5.14
CA LEU A 590 12.69 -1.68 3.76
C LEU A 590 12.18 -3.12 3.76
N TYR A 591 11.44 -3.51 2.72
CA TYR A 591 10.85 -4.84 2.69
C TYR A 591 10.89 -5.42 1.28
N ILE A 592 11.63 -6.51 1.10
CA ILE A 592 11.64 -7.24 -0.17
C ILE A 592 10.36 -8.07 -0.26
N TYR A 593 9.50 -7.75 -1.23
CA TYR A 593 8.14 -8.28 -1.30
C TYR A 593 7.79 -8.79 -2.69
N ASN A 594 6.95 -9.83 -2.76
CA ASN A 594 6.50 -10.39 -4.02
C ASN A 594 5.38 -9.53 -4.66
N PRO A 595 5.52 -9.07 -5.92
CA PRO A 595 4.51 -8.24 -6.58
C PRO A 595 3.21 -8.98 -6.92
N ASP A 596 3.15 -10.31 -6.86
CA ASP A 596 1.92 -11.08 -7.07
C ASP A 596 0.95 -11.05 -5.88
N ASN A 597 1.38 -10.51 -4.73
CA ASN A 597 0.59 -10.40 -3.51
C ASN A 597 0.40 -8.93 -3.07
N PRO A 598 -0.20 -8.07 -3.91
CA PRO A 598 -0.38 -6.65 -3.58
C PRO A 598 -1.27 -6.39 -2.35
N PRO A 599 -2.31 -7.20 -2.01
CA PRO A 599 -3.11 -6.96 -0.82
C PRO A 599 -2.29 -7.01 0.46
N GLU A 600 -1.46 -8.05 0.67
CA GLU A 600 -0.63 -8.18 1.87
C GLU A 600 0.54 -7.18 1.89
N GLY A 601 1.13 -6.88 0.72
CA GLY A 601 2.15 -5.82 0.63
C GLY A 601 1.61 -4.46 1.09
N THR A 602 0.35 -4.16 0.75
CA THR A 602 -0.33 -2.94 1.21
C THR A 602 -0.51 -2.92 2.73
N ILE A 603 -0.78 -4.07 3.35
CA ILE A 603 -0.83 -4.19 4.82
C ILE A 603 0.53 -3.85 5.42
N ALA A 604 1.64 -4.36 4.85
CA ALA A 604 2.98 -4.00 5.31
C ALA A 604 3.27 -2.50 5.20
N LYS A 605 2.90 -1.83 4.09
CA LYS A 605 3.03 -0.37 3.95
C LYS A 605 2.28 0.39 5.05
N ARG A 606 1.04 -0.02 5.33
CA ARG A 606 0.10 0.70 6.21
C ARG A 606 0.26 0.40 7.70
N ARG A 607 0.69 -0.83 8.04
CA ARG A 607 0.83 -1.30 9.44
C ARG A 607 2.28 -1.41 9.90
N SER A 608 3.27 -1.38 9.02
CA SER A 608 4.68 -1.42 9.44
C SER A 608 5.55 -0.33 8.86
N TYR A 609 4.93 0.63 8.15
CA TYR A 609 5.61 1.73 7.46
C TYR A 609 6.67 1.23 6.46
N ALA A 610 6.45 0.04 5.89
CA ALA A 610 7.37 -0.58 4.97
C ALA A 610 7.46 0.19 3.65
N VAL A 611 8.69 0.38 3.18
CA VAL A 611 8.97 0.72 1.79
C VAL A 611 9.24 -0.58 1.05
N LEU A 612 8.25 -1.00 0.25
CA LEU A 612 8.36 -2.23 -0.51
C LEU A 612 9.36 -2.04 -1.65
N VAL A 613 10.27 -2.99 -1.79
CA VAL A 613 11.14 -3.16 -2.94
C VAL A 613 10.74 -4.48 -3.56
N ASP A 614 10.00 -4.42 -4.66
CA ASP A 614 9.52 -5.63 -5.32
C ASP A 614 10.66 -6.40 -6.00
N HIS A 615 10.37 -7.66 -6.35
CA HIS A 615 11.30 -8.52 -7.06
C HIS A 615 10.61 -9.21 -8.23
N MET A 616 11.40 -9.72 -9.17
CA MET A 616 10.87 -10.45 -10.31
C MET A 616 10.18 -11.74 -9.85
N GLN A 617 9.11 -12.13 -10.54
CA GLN A 617 8.46 -13.42 -10.32
C GLN A 617 9.39 -14.59 -10.66
N THR A 618 9.11 -15.75 -10.08
CA THR A 618 9.78 -16.99 -10.49
C THR A 618 9.41 -17.35 -11.92
N VAL A 619 10.35 -17.99 -12.62
CA VAL A 619 10.14 -18.47 -13.99
C VAL A 619 8.97 -19.44 -14.03
N MET A 620 8.03 -19.20 -14.93
CA MET A 620 6.92 -20.11 -15.19
C MET A 620 7.28 -21.01 -16.37
N THR A 621 7.03 -22.31 -16.24
CA THR A 621 7.19 -23.28 -17.33
C THR A 621 5.98 -24.21 -17.39
N GLY A 622 5.83 -24.92 -18.52
CA GLY A 622 4.82 -25.96 -18.62
C GLY A 622 5.22 -27.16 -17.77
N SER A 623 4.27 -27.72 -17.04
CA SER A 623 4.44 -28.98 -16.29
C SER A 623 4.84 -30.16 -17.19
N GLY A 624 4.39 -30.16 -18.45
CA GLY A 624 4.56 -31.27 -19.37
C GLY A 624 3.86 -32.54 -18.90
N ILE A 625 4.24 -33.66 -19.50
CA ILE A 625 3.85 -35.02 -19.11
C ILE A 625 5.12 -35.86 -18.97
N TYR A 626 5.12 -36.81 -18.05
CA TYR A 626 6.29 -37.63 -17.73
C TYR A 626 5.83 -39.02 -17.27
N ASP A 627 6.77 -39.97 -17.29
CA ASP A 627 6.61 -41.34 -16.79
C ASP A 627 5.31 -42.03 -17.28
N GLU A 628 4.42 -42.44 -16.37
CA GLU A 628 3.20 -43.17 -16.73
C GLU A 628 2.23 -42.34 -17.59
N LEU A 629 2.28 -41.01 -17.52
CA LEU A 629 1.40 -40.14 -18.32
C LEU A 629 1.82 -40.08 -19.79
N GLU A 630 3.11 -40.23 -20.08
CA GLU A 630 3.63 -40.31 -21.45
C GLU A 630 3.22 -41.63 -22.11
N GLU A 631 3.31 -42.73 -21.36
CA GLU A 631 2.83 -44.03 -21.83
C GLU A 631 1.31 -44.04 -22.04
N LEU A 632 0.55 -43.40 -21.16
CA LEU A 632 -0.90 -43.22 -21.34
C LEU A 632 -1.21 -42.41 -22.61
N GLU A 633 -0.49 -41.32 -22.88
CA GLU A 633 -0.66 -40.55 -24.12
C GLU A 633 -0.38 -41.41 -25.36
N ARG A 634 0.73 -42.17 -25.35
CA ARG A 634 1.09 -43.06 -26.46
C ARG A 634 -0.04 -44.06 -26.76
N LEU A 635 -0.57 -44.71 -25.73
CA LEU A 635 -1.66 -45.69 -25.86
C LEU A 635 -2.94 -45.05 -26.41
N ILE A 636 -3.28 -43.84 -25.97
CA ILE A 636 -4.44 -43.10 -26.48
C ILE A 636 -4.25 -42.69 -27.94
N GLY A 637 -3.06 -42.20 -28.32
CA GLY A 637 -2.75 -41.89 -29.72
C GLY A 637 -2.86 -43.12 -30.63
N GLU A 638 -2.33 -44.26 -30.18
CA GLU A 638 -2.48 -45.54 -30.89
C GLU A 638 -3.95 -45.98 -31.01
N TYR A 639 -4.77 -45.74 -29.99
CA TYR A 639 -6.21 -46.01 -30.03
C TYR A 639 -6.90 -45.17 -31.11
N GLU A 640 -6.68 -43.85 -31.14
CA GLU A 640 -7.27 -42.95 -32.13
C GLU A 640 -6.87 -43.32 -33.57
N GLU A 641 -5.62 -43.73 -33.78
CA GLU A 641 -5.15 -44.17 -35.10
C GLU A 641 -5.72 -45.52 -35.57
N THR A 642 -6.05 -46.40 -34.61
CA THR A 642 -6.45 -47.80 -34.87
C THR A 642 -7.96 -47.98 -34.96
N LYS A 643 -8.75 -47.06 -34.37
CA LYS A 643 -10.21 -47.11 -34.24
C LYS A 643 -10.99 -47.43 -35.51
N LEU A 644 -10.46 -47.07 -36.68
CA LEU A 644 -11.10 -47.29 -37.99
C LEU A 644 -10.40 -48.37 -38.85
N LYS A 645 -9.39 -49.06 -38.32
CA LYS A 645 -8.49 -49.95 -39.10
C LYS A 645 -8.48 -51.40 -38.62
N ASP A 646 -8.44 -51.63 -37.30
CA ASP A 646 -8.28 -52.98 -36.73
C ASP A 646 -9.04 -53.14 -35.40
N PRO A 647 -10.23 -53.79 -35.42
CA PRO A 647 -11.05 -53.99 -34.22
C PRO A 647 -10.41 -54.90 -33.15
N ALA A 648 -9.57 -55.87 -33.54
CA ALA A 648 -8.95 -56.81 -32.60
C ALA A 648 -7.85 -56.12 -31.80
N LYS A 649 -7.03 -55.30 -32.49
CA LYS A 649 -6.02 -54.45 -31.84
C LYS A 649 -6.67 -53.38 -30.96
N LEU A 650 -7.82 -52.85 -31.35
CA LEU A 650 -8.54 -51.84 -30.58
C LEU A 650 -8.92 -52.33 -29.18
N HIS A 651 -9.43 -53.57 -29.07
CA HIS A 651 -9.81 -54.14 -27.77
C HIS A 651 -8.61 -54.33 -26.83
N ALA A 652 -7.46 -54.76 -27.37
CA ALA A 652 -6.23 -54.87 -26.58
C ALA A 652 -5.76 -53.50 -26.06
N LEU A 653 -5.84 -52.45 -26.90
CA LEU A 653 -5.51 -51.08 -26.49
C LEU A 653 -6.42 -50.57 -25.37
N GLN A 654 -7.72 -50.87 -25.40
CA GLN A 654 -8.67 -50.50 -24.33
C GLN A 654 -8.22 -51.05 -22.97
N HIS A 655 -7.83 -52.32 -22.90
CA HIS A 655 -7.33 -52.93 -21.66
C HIS A 655 -6.03 -52.29 -21.20
N LEU A 656 -5.09 -52.03 -22.12
CA LEU A 656 -3.83 -51.36 -21.79
C LEU A 656 -4.04 -49.94 -21.27
N ILE A 657 -4.97 -49.18 -21.86
CA ILE A 657 -5.35 -47.84 -21.41
C ILE A 657 -5.95 -47.89 -20.00
N LEU A 658 -6.90 -48.81 -19.73
CA LEU A 658 -7.48 -48.96 -18.39
C LEU A 658 -6.44 -49.36 -17.33
N GLN A 659 -5.49 -50.23 -17.70
CA GLN A 659 -4.37 -50.58 -16.82
C GLN A 659 -3.44 -49.39 -16.56
N SER A 660 -3.15 -48.61 -17.60
CA SER A 660 -2.31 -47.40 -17.50
C SER A 660 -2.98 -46.35 -16.61
N LEU A 661 -4.29 -46.12 -16.77
CA LEU A 661 -5.08 -45.24 -15.90
C LEU A 661 -5.03 -45.62 -14.42
N LYS A 662 -5.05 -46.93 -14.12
CA LYS A 662 -4.91 -47.42 -12.75
C LYS A 662 -3.50 -47.22 -12.20
N LYS A 663 -2.46 -47.43 -13.03
CA LYS A 663 -1.06 -47.20 -12.65
C LYS A 663 -0.80 -45.72 -12.34
N SER A 664 -1.36 -44.81 -13.16
CA SER A 664 -1.22 -43.36 -12.98
C SER A 664 -2.19 -42.76 -11.95
N ASN A 665 -3.00 -43.59 -11.26
CA ASN A 665 -4.08 -43.18 -10.34
C ASN A 665 -5.16 -42.26 -10.94
N LEU A 666 -5.23 -42.14 -12.27
CA LEU A 666 -6.23 -41.33 -12.95
C LEU A 666 -7.60 -42.01 -13.05
N ASP A 667 -7.67 -43.33 -12.83
CA ASP A 667 -8.92 -44.09 -12.78
C ASP A 667 -9.91 -43.60 -11.70
N LYS A 668 -9.40 -42.98 -10.63
CA LYS A 668 -10.19 -42.36 -9.55
C LYS A 668 -10.66 -40.94 -9.88
N GLU A 669 -9.94 -40.24 -10.76
CA GLU A 669 -10.18 -38.84 -11.09
C GLU A 669 -11.04 -38.67 -12.35
N ILE A 670 -10.86 -39.56 -13.34
CA ILE A 670 -11.60 -39.53 -14.60
C ILE A 670 -13.00 -40.09 -14.36
N LYS A 671 -14.00 -39.25 -14.65
CA LYS A 671 -15.41 -39.57 -14.43
C LYS A 671 -16.21 -39.55 -15.73
N ILE A 672 -16.73 -40.71 -16.11
CA ILE A 672 -17.58 -40.87 -17.29
C ILE A 672 -19.07 -40.92 -16.92
N LYS A 673 -19.93 -40.64 -17.89
CA LYS A 673 -21.39 -40.73 -17.70
C LYS A 673 -21.84 -42.19 -17.83
N TRP A 674 -22.28 -42.78 -16.72
CA TRP A 674 -22.84 -44.13 -16.65
C TRP A 674 -24.21 -44.07 -15.99
N GLN A 675 -25.23 -44.65 -16.63
CA GLN A 675 -26.62 -44.69 -16.11
C GLN A 675 -27.13 -43.32 -15.60
N GLY A 676 -26.82 -42.25 -16.34
CA GLY A 676 -27.25 -40.88 -16.00
C GLY A 676 -26.44 -40.16 -14.92
N LYS A 677 -25.44 -40.81 -14.31
CA LYS A 677 -24.56 -40.22 -13.29
C LYS A 677 -23.10 -40.15 -13.79
N ARG A 678 -22.29 -39.26 -13.20
CA ARG A 678 -20.82 -39.26 -13.41
C ARG A 678 -20.18 -40.14 -12.35
N VAL A 679 -19.55 -41.24 -12.78
CA VAL A 679 -18.88 -42.21 -11.91
C VAL A 679 -17.41 -42.31 -12.26
N ALA A 680 -16.54 -42.54 -11.28
CA ALA A 680 -15.12 -42.75 -11.54
C ALA A 680 -14.91 -44.11 -12.22
N ILE A 681 -13.86 -44.23 -13.05
CA ILE A 681 -13.53 -45.50 -13.73
C ILE A 681 -13.26 -46.61 -12.68
N SER A 682 -12.64 -46.25 -11.55
CA SER A 682 -12.36 -47.17 -10.45
C SER A 682 -13.62 -47.73 -9.76
N GLU A 683 -14.79 -47.10 -9.94
CA GLU A 683 -16.07 -47.51 -9.34
C GLU A 683 -16.83 -48.52 -10.22
N LEU A 684 -16.42 -48.71 -11.47
CA LEU A 684 -17.05 -49.63 -12.41
C LEU A 684 -16.46 -51.03 -12.29
N THR A 685 -17.32 -52.04 -12.31
CA THR A 685 -16.89 -53.44 -12.39
C THR A 685 -16.30 -53.74 -13.77
N HIS A 686 -15.51 -54.83 -13.86
CA HIS A 686 -14.93 -55.24 -15.14
C HIS A 686 -16.00 -55.45 -16.23
N LYS A 687 -17.18 -55.96 -15.87
CA LYS A 687 -18.30 -56.15 -16.80
C LYS A 687 -18.88 -54.83 -17.29
N GLU A 688 -19.10 -53.88 -16.38
CA GLU A 688 -19.62 -52.55 -16.74
C GLU A 688 -18.64 -51.78 -17.63
N LEU A 689 -17.33 -51.94 -17.42
CA LEU A 689 -16.29 -51.34 -18.28
C LEU A 689 -16.33 -51.85 -19.74
N HIS A 690 -16.90 -53.02 -20.02
CA HIS A 690 -17.10 -53.49 -21.40
C HIS A 690 -18.36 -52.89 -22.05
N GLU A 691 -19.27 -52.33 -21.27
CA GLU A 691 -20.54 -51.75 -21.74
C GLU A 691 -20.45 -50.23 -21.97
N ILE A 692 -19.34 -49.59 -21.57
CA ILE A 692 -19.13 -48.16 -21.77
C ILE A 692 -18.76 -47.83 -23.22
N PHE A 693 -19.14 -46.63 -23.66
CA PHE A 693 -18.61 -46.07 -24.89
C PHE A 693 -17.17 -45.59 -24.66
N PHE A 694 -16.18 -46.39 -25.07
CA PHE A 694 -14.78 -46.16 -24.72
C PHE A 694 -14.21 -44.83 -25.21
N ASP A 695 -14.73 -44.27 -26.30
CA ASP A 695 -14.33 -42.93 -26.75
C ASP A 695 -14.63 -41.84 -25.72
N SER A 696 -15.62 -42.04 -24.85
CA SER A 696 -15.88 -41.13 -23.72
C SER A 696 -14.76 -41.17 -22.68
N VAL A 697 -14.13 -42.34 -22.49
CA VAL A 697 -12.94 -42.48 -21.65
C VAL A 697 -11.78 -41.75 -22.30
N VAL A 698 -11.53 -42.02 -23.59
CA VAL A 698 -10.44 -41.40 -24.36
C VAL A 698 -10.53 -39.89 -24.37
N LYS A 699 -11.72 -39.34 -24.60
CA LYS A 699 -12.00 -37.91 -24.49
C LYS A 699 -11.58 -37.36 -23.14
N GLU A 700 -12.05 -37.94 -22.04
CA GLU A 700 -11.74 -37.45 -20.69
C GLU A 700 -10.25 -37.63 -20.35
N VAL A 701 -9.59 -38.66 -20.88
CA VAL A 701 -8.12 -38.82 -20.78
C VAL A 701 -7.41 -37.68 -21.50
N HIS A 702 -7.80 -37.37 -22.75
CA HIS A 702 -7.22 -36.25 -23.49
C HIS A 702 -7.44 -34.93 -22.76
N GLU A 703 -8.64 -34.64 -22.25
CA GLU A 703 -8.90 -33.43 -21.46
C GLU A 703 -7.99 -33.35 -20.22
N ARG A 704 -7.84 -34.47 -19.50
CA ARG A 704 -6.99 -34.52 -18.29
C ARG A 704 -5.52 -34.33 -18.60
N LEU A 705 -4.98 -35.04 -19.59
CA LEU A 705 -3.58 -34.88 -20.02
C LEU A 705 -3.33 -33.46 -20.55
N SER A 706 -4.30 -32.89 -21.27
CA SER A 706 -4.21 -31.53 -21.79
C SER A 706 -4.21 -30.47 -20.69
N LEU A 707 -5.02 -30.66 -19.65
CA LEU A 707 -4.99 -29.82 -18.45
C LEU A 707 -3.64 -29.90 -17.77
N ILE A 708 -3.12 -31.12 -17.53
CA ILE A 708 -1.82 -31.32 -16.90
C ILE A 708 -0.76 -30.61 -17.71
N ARG A 709 -0.52 -30.97 -18.98
CA ARG A 709 0.60 -30.46 -19.80
C ARG A 709 0.60 -28.95 -20.00
N ASN A 710 -0.58 -28.32 -20.13
CA ASN A 710 -0.72 -26.91 -20.48
C ASN A 710 -0.72 -25.99 -19.25
N THR A 711 -0.75 -26.57 -18.04
CA THR A 711 -0.65 -25.83 -16.78
C THR A 711 0.74 -25.22 -16.65
N GLN A 712 0.78 -23.93 -16.32
CA GLN A 712 2.02 -23.23 -15.99
C GLN A 712 2.32 -23.42 -14.52
N ILE A 713 3.52 -23.89 -14.22
CA ILE A 713 4.04 -24.06 -12.86
C ILE A 713 5.29 -23.22 -12.68
N GLN A 714 5.61 -22.90 -11.43
CA GLN A 714 6.82 -22.18 -11.08
C GLN A 714 8.01 -23.14 -11.10
N ASP A 715 9.05 -22.78 -11.83
CA ASP A 715 10.33 -23.49 -11.88
C ASP A 715 11.30 -22.87 -10.86
N GLY A 716 11.31 -23.41 -9.64
CA GLY A 716 12.22 -23.03 -8.57
C GLY A 716 11.81 -21.78 -7.78
N MET A 717 12.78 -20.93 -7.44
CA MET A 717 12.58 -19.67 -6.72
C MET A 717 13.41 -18.54 -7.36
N HIS A 718 12.97 -17.30 -7.18
CA HIS A 718 13.75 -16.13 -7.58
C HIS A 718 14.90 -15.86 -6.60
N ILE A 719 16.02 -15.35 -7.11
CA ILE A 719 17.10 -14.80 -6.27
C ILE A 719 17.15 -13.30 -6.53
N PHE A 720 17.03 -12.49 -5.47
CA PHE A 720 16.85 -11.05 -5.58
C PHE A 720 17.97 -10.39 -6.38
N GLY A 721 17.59 -9.68 -7.45
CA GLY A 721 18.53 -8.97 -8.32
C GLY A 721 19.26 -9.86 -9.33
N ARG A 722 18.81 -11.11 -9.54
CA ARG A 722 19.28 -12.02 -10.59
C ARG A 722 18.16 -12.32 -11.59
N PRO A 723 18.13 -11.67 -12.77
CA PRO A 723 17.17 -12.03 -13.81
C PRO A 723 17.44 -13.46 -14.32
N PRO A 724 16.43 -14.16 -14.86
CA PRO A 724 16.64 -15.46 -15.49
C PRO A 724 17.55 -15.34 -16.72
N GLU A 725 18.32 -16.39 -16.97
CA GLU A 725 19.29 -16.47 -18.06
C GLU A 725 19.05 -17.74 -18.91
N GLY A 726 19.60 -17.78 -20.13
CA GLY A 726 19.50 -18.94 -21.01
C GLY A 726 18.05 -19.36 -21.29
N ASP A 727 17.79 -20.67 -21.22
CA ASP A 727 16.46 -21.24 -21.45
C ASP A 727 15.40 -20.69 -20.49
N ARG A 728 15.76 -20.48 -19.22
CA ARG A 728 14.85 -19.91 -18.21
C ARG A 728 14.41 -18.49 -18.56
N ARG A 729 15.26 -17.70 -19.24
CA ARG A 729 14.88 -16.38 -19.76
C ARG A 729 13.87 -16.50 -20.88
N ALA A 730 14.08 -17.45 -21.79
CA ALA A 730 13.16 -17.69 -22.90
C ALA A 730 11.79 -18.17 -22.39
N ASP A 731 11.79 -19.09 -21.43
CA ASP A 731 10.55 -19.56 -20.76
C ASP A 731 9.80 -18.41 -20.10
N PHE A 732 10.50 -17.54 -19.37
CA PHE A 732 9.88 -16.40 -18.71
C PHE A 732 9.26 -15.40 -19.70
N ILE A 733 9.99 -15.04 -20.77
CA ILE A 733 9.45 -14.17 -21.82
C ILE A 733 8.27 -14.84 -22.52
N TYR A 734 8.37 -16.15 -22.80
CA TYR A 734 7.29 -16.89 -23.43
C TYR A 734 6.02 -16.87 -22.58
N ALA A 735 6.14 -17.09 -21.27
CA ALA A 735 5.01 -17.05 -20.35
C ALA A 735 4.25 -15.71 -20.40
N ILE A 736 4.94 -14.60 -20.63
CA ILE A 736 4.34 -13.27 -20.82
C ILE A 736 3.66 -13.17 -22.19
N LEU A 737 4.38 -13.55 -23.26
CA LEU A 737 3.92 -13.42 -24.65
C LEU A 737 2.87 -14.47 -25.07
N ARG A 738 2.61 -15.45 -24.22
CA ARG A 738 1.61 -16.51 -24.41
C ARG A 738 0.18 -15.98 -24.44
N TYR A 739 -0.08 -14.83 -23.81
CA TYR A 739 -1.42 -14.25 -23.63
C TYR A 739 -1.61 -12.99 -24.48
N ASP A 740 -2.85 -12.74 -24.94
CA ASP A 740 -3.16 -11.65 -25.87
C ASP A 740 -3.04 -10.23 -25.25
N ALA A 741 -2.88 -10.13 -23.93
CA ALA A 741 -2.71 -8.89 -23.17
C ALA A 741 -3.64 -7.72 -23.58
N GLY A 742 -4.89 -8.04 -23.94
CA GLY A 742 -5.91 -7.06 -24.35
C GLY A 742 -5.81 -6.54 -25.80
N LYS A 743 -4.94 -7.12 -26.64
CA LYS A 743 -4.68 -6.67 -28.02
C LYS A 743 -5.05 -7.70 -29.11
N GLU A 744 -5.69 -8.82 -28.76
CA GLU A 744 -5.94 -9.98 -29.64
C GLU A 744 -4.70 -10.48 -30.43
N VAL A 745 -3.51 -10.24 -29.88
CA VAL A 745 -2.23 -10.65 -30.46
C VAL A 745 -1.38 -11.25 -29.35
N SER A 746 -0.97 -12.50 -29.53
CA SER A 746 0.00 -13.22 -28.70
C SER A 746 0.89 -14.08 -29.57
N LEU A 747 2.10 -14.38 -29.09
CA LEU A 747 3.01 -15.27 -29.81
C LEU A 747 2.38 -16.64 -30.03
N ARG A 748 1.64 -17.14 -29.03
CA ARG A 748 0.90 -18.40 -29.10
C ARG A 748 -0.15 -18.38 -30.22
N ARG A 749 -0.91 -17.28 -30.35
CA ARG A 749 -1.93 -17.11 -31.39
C ARG A 749 -1.32 -17.03 -32.78
N GLU A 750 -0.24 -16.28 -32.95
CA GLU A 750 0.39 -16.13 -34.25
C GLU A 750 1.03 -17.43 -34.74
N ILE A 751 1.66 -18.20 -33.84
CA ILE A 751 2.17 -19.53 -34.18
C ILE A 751 1.03 -20.49 -34.53
N ALA A 752 -0.08 -20.48 -33.78
CA ALA A 752 -1.26 -21.28 -34.11
C ALA A 752 -1.77 -20.98 -35.52
N LYS A 753 -1.90 -19.70 -35.89
CA LYS A 753 -2.31 -19.26 -37.24
C LYS A 753 -1.35 -19.75 -38.32
N LEU A 754 -0.03 -19.65 -38.08
CA LEU A 754 0.99 -20.14 -39.03
C LEU A 754 0.91 -21.65 -39.25
N LEU A 755 0.51 -22.40 -38.24
CA LEU A 755 0.27 -23.84 -38.35
C LEU A 755 -1.11 -24.20 -38.94
N GLY A 756 -1.96 -23.20 -39.23
CA GLY A 756 -3.29 -23.37 -39.81
C GLY A 756 -4.41 -23.58 -38.79
N TYR A 757 -4.19 -23.23 -37.52
CA TYR A 757 -5.16 -23.38 -36.44
C TYR A 757 -5.70 -22.05 -35.94
N ASP A 758 -6.96 -22.06 -35.50
CA ASP A 758 -7.51 -21.02 -34.66
C ASP A 758 -7.23 -21.34 -33.17
N LEU A 759 -6.58 -20.40 -32.46
CA LEU A 759 -6.21 -20.61 -31.06
C LEU A 759 -7.43 -20.84 -30.15
N LYS A 760 -8.58 -20.22 -30.47
CA LYS A 760 -9.78 -20.37 -29.65
C LYS A 760 -10.36 -21.79 -29.80
N ASP A 761 -10.39 -22.35 -31.00
CA ASP A 761 -10.78 -23.75 -31.22
C ASP A 761 -9.83 -24.73 -30.48
N LEU A 762 -8.52 -24.51 -30.57
CA LEU A 762 -7.52 -25.32 -29.86
C LEU A 762 -7.74 -25.31 -28.34
N LEU A 763 -8.01 -24.14 -27.75
CA LEU A 763 -8.21 -24.00 -26.31
C LEU A 763 -9.53 -24.60 -25.83
N GLN A 764 -10.60 -24.49 -26.63
CA GLN A 764 -11.95 -24.96 -26.26
C GLN A 764 -12.13 -26.46 -26.46
N ASN A 765 -11.39 -27.06 -27.40
CA ASN A 765 -11.59 -28.45 -27.81
C ASN A 765 -10.29 -29.26 -27.73
N GLN A 766 -9.62 -29.19 -26.58
CA GLN A 766 -8.31 -29.84 -26.37
C GLN A 766 -8.35 -31.37 -26.49
N ASP A 767 -9.55 -31.97 -26.40
CA ASP A 767 -9.83 -33.38 -26.61
C ASP A 767 -9.81 -33.83 -28.06
N LYS A 768 -10.06 -32.92 -29.02
CA LYS A 768 -10.11 -33.26 -30.45
C LYS A 768 -8.76 -33.80 -30.92
N PHE A 769 -8.81 -34.91 -31.65
CA PHE A 769 -7.65 -35.50 -32.30
C PHE A 769 -7.48 -34.99 -33.72
N ASP A 770 -6.29 -34.48 -34.04
CA ASP A 770 -5.89 -34.09 -35.38
C ASP A 770 -5.24 -35.27 -36.11
N PRO A 771 -5.84 -35.80 -37.19
CA PRO A 771 -5.30 -36.93 -37.92
C PRO A 771 -4.07 -36.60 -38.78
N LYS A 772 -3.84 -35.32 -39.12
CA LYS A 772 -2.69 -34.86 -39.91
C LYS A 772 -1.42 -34.87 -39.06
N PHE A 773 -1.51 -34.35 -37.84
CA PHE A 773 -0.37 -34.32 -36.90
C PHE A 773 -0.37 -35.48 -35.91
N LYS A 774 -1.41 -36.32 -35.92
CA LYS A 774 -1.59 -37.49 -35.04
C LYS A 774 -1.52 -37.12 -33.55
N LYS A 775 -2.15 -36.00 -33.20
CA LYS A 775 -2.05 -35.37 -31.88
C LYS A 775 -3.37 -34.77 -31.47
N SER A 776 -3.66 -34.77 -30.16
CA SER A 776 -4.77 -33.98 -29.67
C SER A 776 -4.49 -32.48 -29.81
N TYR A 777 -5.54 -31.67 -29.86
CA TYR A 777 -5.42 -30.21 -29.85
C TYR A 777 -4.65 -29.71 -28.62
N GLY A 778 -4.82 -30.37 -27.46
CA GLY A 778 -4.01 -30.09 -26.28
C GLY A 778 -2.53 -30.37 -26.48
N ALA A 779 -2.15 -31.43 -27.20
CA ALA A 779 -0.76 -31.72 -27.55
C ALA A 779 -0.19 -30.72 -28.58
N ILE A 780 -1.00 -30.31 -29.57
CA ILE A 780 -0.62 -29.26 -30.54
C ILE A 780 -0.34 -27.93 -29.82
N LEU A 781 -1.13 -27.59 -28.81
CA LEU A 781 -0.90 -26.41 -27.97
C LEU A 781 0.46 -26.46 -27.24
N GLU A 782 0.92 -27.64 -26.83
CA GLU A 782 2.24 -27.84 -26.23
C GLU A 782 3.35 -27.64 -27.27
N GLU A 783 3.16 -28.12 -28.50
CA GLU A 783 4.11 -27.90 -29.60
C GLU A 783 4.23 -26.43 -29.97
N ILE A 784 3.10 -25.72 -30.05
CA ILE A 784 3.07 -24.27 -30.24
C ILE A 784 3.86 -23.59 -29.13
N ASP A 785 3.70 -24.02 -27.87
CA ASP A 785 4.44 -23.49 -26.74
C ASP A 785 5.96 -23.74 -26.87
N LYS A 786 6.37 -24.93 -27.35
CA LYS A 786 7.79 -25.24 -27.63
C LYS A 786 8.36 -24.37 -28.75
N ILE A 787 7.63 -24.21 -29.87
CA ILE A 787 8.05 -23.36 -30.99
C ILE A 787 8.21 -21.91 -30.53
N GLY A 788 7.27 -21.39 -29.73
CA GLY A 788 7.34 -20.02 -29.23
C GLY A 788 8.56 -19.77 -28.34
N LYS A 789 8.93 -20.73 -27.50
CA LYS A 789 10.17 -20.68 -26.71
C LYS A 789 11.42 -20.66 -27.61
N GLU A 790 11.47 -21.51 -28.64
CA GLU A 790 12.61 -21.53 -29.58
C GLU A 790 12.72 -20.23 -30.39
N VAL A 791 11.60 -19.65 -30.84
CA VAL A 791 11.59 -18.33 -31.49
C VAL A 791 12.22 -17.27 -30.59
N ILE A 792 11.86 -17.25 -29.30
CA ILE A 792 12.45 -16.31 -28.33
C ILE A 792 13.95 -16.56 -28.16
N LYS A 793 14.39 -17.82 -28.08
CA LYS A 793 15.81 -18.15 -27.97
C LYS A 793 16.61 -17.63 -29.17
N GLU A 794 16.08 -17.78 -30.38
CA GLU A 794 16.73 -17.27 -31.59
C GLU A 794 16.81 -15.74 -31.59
N VAL A 795 15.74 -15.04 -31.18
CA VAL A 795 15.77 -13.57 -31.01
C VAL A 795 16.83 -13.15 -29.98
N LEU A 796 16.90 -13.81 -28.83
CA LEU A 796 17.89 -13.52 -27.78
C LEU A 796 19.34 -13.80 -28.22
N LYS A 797 19.56 -14.82 -29.08
CA LYS A 797 20.88 -15.09 -29.68
C LYS A 797 21.27 -13.98 -30.65
N PHE A 798 20.33 -13.52 -31.47
CA PHE A 798 20.55 -12.44 -32.44
C PHE A 798 20.88 -11.11 -31.76
N GLU A 799 20.16 -10.72 -30.71
CA GLU A 799 20.47 -9.52 -29.92
C GLU A 799 21.90 -9.56 -29.35
N LYS A 800 22.34 -10.70 -28.80
CA LYS A 800 23.69 -10.87 -28.26
C LYS A 800 24.79 -10.73 -29.31
N GLN A 801 24.47 -10.92 -30.59
CA GLN A 801 25.42 -10.78 -31.70
C GLN A 801 25.47 -9.35 -32.27
N GLY A 802 24.79 -8.37 -31.64
CA GLY A 802 24.79 -6.97 -32.07
C GLY A 802 23.81 -6.65 -33.20
N GLY A 803 22.75 -7.47 -33.35
CA GLY A 803 21.71 -7.30 -34.36
C GLY A 803 20.76 -6.12 -34.08
N ASP A 804 21.24 -4.88 -34.19
CA ASP A 804 20.45 -3.65 -34.02
C ASP A 804 19.78 -3.16 -35.32
N LYS A 805 19.55 -4.03 -36.30
CA LYS A 805 18.94 -3.65 -37.60
C LYS A 805 17.79 -4.56 -38.00
N PHE A 806 16.66 -4.42 -37.33
CA PHE A 806 15.36 -4.67 -37.96
C PHE A 806 14.83 -3.34 -38.53
N GLU A 807 15.39 -2.89 -39.65
CA GLU A 807 14.62 -2.00 -40.53
C GLU A 807 13.52 -2.85 -41.17
N TYR A 808 12.29 -2.63 -40.73
CA TYR A 808 11.10 -3.22 -41.32
C TYR A 808 10.94 -2.63 -42.73
N GLN A 809 11.67 -3.14 -43.72
CA GLN A 809 11.36 -2.89 -45.12
C GLN A 809 10.05 -3.61 -45.43
N ARG A 810 8.94 -2.90 -45.25
CA ARG A 810 7.72 -3.17 -46.02
C ARG A 810 8.10 -3.00 -47.49
N ASN A 811 8.36 -4.10 -48.19
CA ASN A 811 8.18 -4.11 -49.63
C ASN A 811 6.71 -4.42 -49.93
N PRO A 812 6.12 -3.73 -50.92
CA PRO A 812 4.68 -3.60 -51.14
C PRO A 812 3.96 -4.90 -51.47
#